data_AF-A0A177WD12-F1
#
_entry.id   AF-A0A177WD12-F1
#
_cell.length_a   1.000
_cell.length_b   1.000
_cell.length_c   1.000
_cell.angle_alpha   90.00
_cell.angle_beta   90.00
_cell.angle_gamma   90.00
#
_symmetry.space_group_name_H-M   'P 1'
#
loop_
_entity.id
_entity.type
_entity.pdbx_description
1 polymer ?
#
loop_
_entity_poly.entity_id
_entity_poly.type
_entity_poly.pdbx_seq_one_letter_code
_entity_poly.pdbx_strand_id
1 'polypeptide(L)'
;MTAMDIEDLLASESGPAGHGIDNVTESMFFDPTSQRKSQGVVTVKTFKKQPAIDLWNPNIADTPVDISTNSFLPGQASVFVKTWGCGHNNSDGEYMAGLLAADGYNVILDHSKAEEAQVWVLNSCTVKGPSQQTFVNDIDKGKLAGKKIVVAGCVPQASPSNDEWKGLSVIGVQQIDQVVRVVEETLKGNTIRLMKEAKEVSADGVKRKAGGARLDLPKVRRNPFIEIIPINTGCLNQCTYCKTKHARGDLGSYSLAEIIARVESVLHEGVKEIWLTSEDTGAYGRDIGVSIVDLLEGILVAMDKHIIQDAMLRVGMTNPPYILEHLKGIAKVLNHPKVYSFLHVPVQAGSTKVLDDMRRLYAVQDFERVVDVLREKVPCVTIATDIICGFPTETDEDFDETMHLLEKYKFSVLHISQFYPRPGTPAARMKRISTNIVKNRSRRATTFFESYTTYDSLVGTIQKILVTEQSADGNHYVGHNKPYQQILVPKNEKLMGQTFHVRIVRASKFYLMGEPLQDDLDRIDKKTVELSHGEVVPKRMPKLVRVKRTVKVVADNVYQDSDFEDAQSVSGENAKSNSNIKARSDGAELSMKSVATNISDKDAVVKRNPRNPIIVYSARALTVGLVGLWAWKSSNIRWSLRLGAIVAGVITTEMLFASQ
;
A
#
# COMPACT_ATOMS: atom_id res chain seq x y z
N MET A 1 21.15 -21.60 -6.30
CA MET A 1 20.44 -21.13 -5.09
C MET A 1 20.10 -19.66 -5.26
N THR A 2 18.91 -19.40 -5.80
CA THR A 2 18.29 -18.08 -5.93
C THR A 2 17.85 -17.60 -4.55
N ALA A 3 17.80 -16.28 -4.31
CA ALA A 3 17.14 -15.68 -3.16
C ALA A 3 15.59 -15.74 -3.27
N MET A 4 15.09 -16.89 -3.70
CA MET A 4 13.70 -17.31 -3.65
C MET A 4 13.72 -18.77 -3.19
N ASP A 5 12.94 -19.05 -2.14
CA ASP A 5 12.58 -20.38 -1.61
C ASP A 5 13.50 -20.96 -0.52
N ILE A 6 13.51 -20.32 0.66
CA ILE A 6 13.65 -21.03 1.94
C ILE A 6 12.34 -20.81 2.71
N GLU A 7 11.33 -21.58 2.33
CA GLU A 7 10.18 -21.96 3.18
C GLU A 7 9.49 -23.25 2.66
N ASP A 8 9.77 -23.74 1.44
CA ASP A 8 8.98 -24.82 0.81
C ASP A 8 9.75 -26.10 0.39
N LEU A 9 10.78 -26.53 1.14
CA LEU A 9 11.48 -27.80 0.89
C LEU A 9 11.47 -28.79 2.06
N LEU A 10 10.30 -28.97 2.69
CA LEU A 10 10.02 -30.12 3.56
C LEU A 10 8.64 -30.72 3.24
N ALA A 11 8.56 -31.54 2.19
CA ALA A 11 7.56 -32.61 2.09
C ALA A 11 8.02 -33.69 1.09
N SER A 12 8.14 -34.90 1.59
CA SER A 12 8.64 -36.12 0.94
C SER A 12 7.72 -36.68 -0.16
N GLU A 13 8.35 -37.40 -1.07
CA GLU A 13 7.78 -38.18 -2.17
C GLU A 13 6.85 -39.32 -1.71
N SER A 14 5.70 -39.47 -2.39
CA SER A 14 5.16 -40.76 -2.87
C SER A 14 3.91 -40.54 -3.72
N GLY A 15 3.92 -40.94 -5.00
CA GLY A 15 2.70 -41.21 -5.78
C GLY A 15 2.53 -42.73 -5.99
N PRO A 16 1.73 -43.21 -6.96
CA PRO A 16 0.55 -42.61 -7.63
C PRO A 16 -0.62 -43.62 -7.87
N ALA A 17 -1.79 -43.13 -8.28
CA ALA A 17 -2.83 -43.77 -9.14
C ALA A 17 -4.07 -42.83 -9.18
N GLY A 18 -4.90 -42.64 -10.22
CA GLY A 18 -5.12 -43.23 -11.53
C GLY A 18 -6.57 -42.90 -11.96
N HIS A 19 -6.83 -42.77 -13.28
CA HIS A 19 -8.13 -42.58 -13.98
C HIS A 19 -8.81 -41.20 -13.86
N GLY A 20 -9.30 -40.51 -14.90
CA GLY A 20 -9.74 -40.90 -16.25
C GLY A 20 -11.27 -40.76 -16.32
N ILE A 21 -11.80 -39.84 -17.16
CA ILE A 21 -13.07 -39.93 -17.94
C ILE A 21 -13.42 -38.55 -18.57
N ASP A 22 -13.77 -38.60 -19.85
CA ASP A 22 -14.25 -37.55 -20.76
C ASP A 22 -15.71 -37.12 -20.53
N ASN A 23 -16.07 -35.87 -20.89
CA ASN A 23 -17.06 -35.52 -21.94
C ASN A 23 -17.48 -34.03 -21.95
N VAL A 24 -17.29 -33.36 -23.10
CA VAL A 24 -18.31 -32.82 -24.05
C VAL A 24 -19.65 -32.37 -23.40
N THR A 25 -20.22 -31.15 -23.52
CA THR A 25 -20.41 -30.21 -24.65
C THR A 25 -21.01 -28.87 -24.16
N GLU A 26 -21.08 -27.92 -25.10
CA GLU A 26 -22.11 -26.88 -25.27
C GLU A 26 -21.76 -25.42 -24.95
N SER A 27 -21.45 -24.72 -26.06
CA SER A 27 -21.31 -23.30 -26.25
C SER A 27 -22.65 -22.58 -26.17
N MET A 28 -22.76 -21.57 -25.32
CA MET A 28 -23.79 -20.53 -25.45
C MET A 28 -23.13 -19.17 -25.64
N PHE A 29 -23.47 -18.55 -26.78
CA PHE A 29 -23.17 -17.17 -27.13
C PHE A 29 -23.75 -16.21 -26.09
N PHE A 30 -22.99 -15.18 -25.70
CA PHE A 30 -23.49 -14.07 -24.90
C PHE A 30 -22.98 -12.72 -25.45
N ASP A 31 -23.94 -11.84 -25.73
CA ASP A 31 -23.81 -10.48 -26.27
C ASP A 31 -23.11 -9.53 -25.26
N PRO A 32 -22.08 -8.75 -25.66
CA PRO A 32 -21.29 -7.92 -24.73
C PRO A 32 -21.95 -6.60 -24.26
N THR A 33 -23.20 -6.29 -24.61
CA THR A 33 -23.74 -4.92 -24.44
C THR A 33 -24.66 -4.67 -23.23
N SER A 34 -24.85 -5.63 -22.32
CA SER A 34 -25.70 -5.41 -21.13
C SER A 34 -24.94 -4.82 -19.93
N GLN A 35 -25.08 -3.51 -19.71
CA GLN A 35 -24.68 -2.85 -18.46
C GLN A 35 -25.50 -3.37 -17.28
N ARG A 36 -24.94 -4.26 -16.46
CA ARG A 36 -25.55 -4.64 -15.18
C ARG A 36 -25.28 -3.57 -14.11
N LYS A 37 -26.31 -2.79 -13.77
CA LYS A 37 -26.39 -2.05 -12.51
C LYS A 37 -26.55 -3.05 -11.36
N SER A 38 -25.48 -3.37 -10.64
CA SER A 38 -25.59 -4.12 -9.39
C SER A 38 -25.83 -3.16 -8.22
N GLN A 39 -27.06 -3.07 -7.74
CA GLN A 39 -27.34 -2.54 -6.40
C GLN A 39 -26.73 -3.52 -5.39
N GLY A 40 -25.89 -3.03 -4.49
CA GLY A 40 -25.22 -3.86 -3.48
C GLY A 40 -26.24 -4.38 -2.46
N VAL A 41 -26.54 -5.68 -2.54
CA VAL A 41 -27.35 -6.39 -1.54
C VAL A 41 -26.42 -6.85 -0.41
N VAL A 42 -26.72 -6.46 0.82
CA VAL A 42 -26.21 -7.11 2.03
C VAL A 42 -27.02 -8.40 2.19
N THR A 43 -26.44 -9.55 1.85
CA THR A 43 -27.11 -10.84 2.08
C THR A 43 -26.61 -11.44 3.39
N VAL A 44 -27.31 -11.17 4.49
CA VAL A 44 -27.17 -11.95 5.72
C VAL A 44 -27.92 -13.27 5.50
N LYS A 45 -27.20 -14.39 5.39
CA LYS A 45 -27.83 -15.72 5.45
C LYS A 45 -27.85 -16.17 6.91
N THR A 46 -28.96 -15.95 7.60
CA THR A 46 -29.24 -16.60 8.88
C THR A 46 -29.61 -18.06 8.63
N PHE A 47 -28.95 -18.98 9.34
CA PHE A 47 -29.41 -20.36 9.41
C PHE A 47 -30.77 -20.44 10.12
N LYS A 48 -31.59 -21.44 9.74
CA LYS A 48 -32.95 -21.67 10.24
C LYS A 48 -33.02 -21.50 11.77
N LYS A 49 -34.00 -20.70 12.22
CA LYS A 49 -34.47 -20.69 13.61
C LYS A 49 -34.67 -22.13 14.09
N GLN A 50 -34.03 -22.51 15.19
CA GLN A 50 -34.50 -23.60 16.02
C GLN A 50 -35.95 -23.29 16.45
N PRO A 51 -36.84 -24.30 16.54
CA PRO A 51 -38.22 -24.06 16.94
C PRO A 51 -38.25 -23.43 18.33
N ALA A 52 -39.19 -22.51 18.53
CA ALA A 52 -39.42 -21.88 19.82
C ALA A 52 -39.71 -22.96 20.88
N ILE A 53 -38.90 -22.98 21.94
CA ILE A 53 -39.18 -23.77 23.13
C ILE A 53 -40.34 -23.09 23.84
N ASP A 54 -41.41 -23.85 24.04
CA ASP A 54 -42.62 -23.43 24.74
C ASP A 54 -42.28 -23.23 26.23
N LEU A 55 -42.13 -21.97 26.64
CA LEU A 55 -41.75 -21.58 28.01
C LEU A 55 -42.99 -21.54 28.91
N TRP A 56 -43.63 -22.70 29.14
CA TRP A 56 -44.49 -22.94 30.32
C TRP A 56 -44.80 -24.44 30.47
N ASN A 57 -43.82 -25.18 30.99
CA ASN A 57 -44.04 -26.50 31.56
C ASN A 57 -43.49 -26.52 33.00
N PRO A 58 -44.34 -26.55 34.04
CA PRO A 58 -43.88 -26.44 35.43
C PRO A 58 -43.29 -27.74 36.02
N ASN A 59 -42.98 -28.76 35.21
CA ASN A 59 -42.46 -30.06 35.69
C ASN A 59 -41.19 -30.54 34.95
N ILE A 60 -40.16 -29.70 34.86
CA ILE A 60 -38.80 -30.17 34.51
C ILE A 60 -37.86 -29.80 35.64
N ALA A 61 -37.67 -30.77 36.54
CA ALA A 61 -36.65 -30.74 37.56
C ALA A 61 -35.25 -30.83 36.92
N ASP A 62 -34.34 -30.02 37.46
CA ASP A 62 -32.88 -30.15 37.48
C ASP A 62 -32.25 -31.01 36.37
N THR A 63 -32.08 -30.39 35.20
CA THR A 63 -30.98 -30.75 34.31
C THR A 63 -30.07 -29.53 34.21
N PRO A 64 -28.73 -29.67 34.39
CA PRO A 64 -27.83 -28.56 34.20
C PRO A 64 -27.91 -28.17 32.72
N VAL A 65 -28.55 -27.04 32.43
CA VAL A 65 -28.37 -26.37 31.15
C VAL A 65 -26.91 -26.00 31.10
N ASP A 66 -26.15 -26.66 30.22
CA ASP A 66 -24.79 -26.26 29.90
C ASP A 66 -24.84 -24.88 29.24
N ILE A 67 -24.71 -23.84 30.06
CA ILE A 67 -24.50 -22.46 29.62
C ILE A 67 -23.03 -22.32 29.19
N SER A 68 -22.49 -23.25 28.39
CA SER A 68 -21.36 -22.96 27.53
C SER A 68 -21.84 -22.16 26.31
N THR A 69 -22.56 -21.06 26.55
CA THR A 69 -22.66 -20.03 25.52
C THR A 69 -21.26 -19.48 25.38
N ASN A 70 -20.57 -19.83 24.30
CA ASN A 70 -19.30 -19.26 23.88
C ASN A 70 -19.47 -17.74 23.85
N SER A 71 -19.23 -17.08 24.97
CA SER A 71 -19.36 -15.63 25.08
C SER A 71 -18.22 -15.04 24.28
N PHE A 72 -18.49 -14.72 23.02
CA PHE A 72 -17.56 -14.02 22.17
C PHE A 72 -17.26 -12.67 22.82
N LEU A 73 -16.05 -12.52 23.37
CA LEU A 73 -15.54 -11.25 23.86
C LEU A 73 -14.75 -10.60 22.71
N PRO A 74 -15.25 -9.47 22.15
CA PRO A 74 -14.51 -8.72 21.14
C PRO A 74 -13.10 -8.39 21.60
N GLY A 75 -12.13 -8.49 20.70
CA GLY A 75 -10.72 -8.19 20.98
C GLY A 75 -9.95 -9.25 21.78
N GLN A 76 -10.54 -10.35 22.26
CA GLN A 76 -9.77 -11.38 23.00
C GLN A 76 -9.32 -12.57 22.16
N ALA A 77 -9.82 -12.69 20.93
CA ALA A 77 -9.48 -13.83 20.08
C ALA A 77 -8.05 -13.73 19.52
N SER A 78 -7.44 -14.90 19.30
CA SER A 78 -6.17 -14.98 18.56
C SER A 78 -6.44 -15.03 17.06
N VAL A 79 -5.77 -14.16 16.30
CA VAL A 79 -5.94 -14.00 14.86
C VAL A 79 -4.62 -14.24 14.15
N PHE A 80 -4.57 -15.24 13.29
CA PHE A 80 -3.41 -15.49 12.44
C PHE A 80 -3.52 -14.68 11.16
N VAL A 81 -2.52 -13.85 10.86
CA VAL A 81 -2.47 -13.05 9.62
C VAL A 81 -1.32 -13.55 8.76
N LYS A 82 -1.64 -14.09 7.59
CA LYS A 82 -0.65 -14.54 6.60
C LYS A 82 -0.82 -13.78 5.30
N THR A 83 0.28 -13.23 4.80
CA THR A 83 0.29 -12.43 3.58
C THR A 83 1.28 -12.98 2.58
N TRP A 84 0.86 -13.08 1.32
CA TRP A 84 1.70 -13.50 0.20
C TRP A 84 1.79 -12.42 -0.87
N GLY A 85 2.95 -12.33 -1.54
CA GLY A 85 3.09 -11.61 -2.79
C GLY A 85 3.96 -10.36 -2.72
N CYS A 86 3.45 -9.24 -3.24
CA CYS A 86 4.24 -8.02 -3.46
C CYS A 86 4.27 -7.08 -2.23
N GLY A 87 5.13 -6.06 -2.28
CA GLY A 87 5.27 -5.04 -1.23
C GLY A 87 3.94 -4.35 -0.87
N HIS A 88 3.13 -3.96 -1.87
CA HIS A 88 1.80 -3.39 -1.63
C HIS A 88 0.91 -4.35 -0.82
N ASN A 89 0.88 -5.62 -1.19
CA ASN A 89 0.08 -6.61 -0.48
C ASN A 89 0.59 -6.84 0.96
N ASN A 90 1.92 -6.84 1.15
CA ASN A 90 2.53 -6.90 2.48
C ASN A 90 2.12 -5.69 3.33
N SER A 91 2.17 -4.47 2.78
CA SER A 91 1.69 -3.27 3.48
C SER A 91 0.21 -3.38 3.88
N ASP A 92 -0.64 -3.92 2.99
CA ASP A 92 -2.07 -4.15 3.31
C ASP A 92 -2.21 -5.14 4.48
N GLY A 93 -1.38 -6.19 4.51
CA GLY A 93 -1.31 -7.15 5.61
C GLY A 93 -0.87 -6.53 6.94
N GLU A 94 0.13 -5.65 6.92
CA GLU A 94 0.62 -4.94 8.10
C GLU A 94 -0.42 -3.96 8.67
N TYR A 95 -1.18 -3.27 7.81
CA TYR A 95 -2.33 -2.46 8.23
C TYR A 95 -3.42 -3.32 8.87
N MET A 96 -3.78 -4.46 8.25
CA MET A 96 -4.79 -5.35 8.82
C MET A 96 -4.37 -5.89 10.19
N ALA A 97 -3.11 -6.30 10.32
CA ALA A 97 -2.54 -6.73 11.60
C ALA A 97 -2.54 -5.59 12.64
N GLY A 98 -2.18 -4.37 12.23
CA GLY A 98 -2.17 -3.19 13.11
C GLY A 98 -3.55 -2.80 13.61
N LEU A 99 -4.57 -2.83 12.75
CA LEU A 99 -5.95 -2.56 13.13
C LEU A 99 -6.50 -3.59 14.13
N LEU A 100 -6.22 -4.88 13.89
CA LEU A 100 -6.61 -5.95 14.80
C LEU A 100 -5.91 -5.81 16.16
N ALA A 101 -4.59 -5.56 16.17
CA ALA A 101 -3.84 -5.37 17.40
C ALA A 101 -4.30 -4.12 18.18
N ALA A 102 -4.61 -3.02 17.49
CA ALA A 102 -5.12 -1.79 18.12
C ALA A 102 -6.50 -1.99 18.77
N ASP A 103 -7.30 -2.94 18.27
CA ASP A 103 -8.60 -3.31 18.85
C ASP A 103 -8.50 -4.40 19.94
N GLY A 104 -7.27 -4.84 20.26
CA GLY A 104 -6.95 -5.73 21.37
C GLY A 104 -6.68 -7.19 21.00
N TYR A 105 -6.90 -7.58 19.74
CA TYR A 105 -6.70 -8.96 19.29
C TYR A 105 -5.24 -9.40 19.43
N ASN A 106 -5.04 -10.67 19.81
CA ASN A 106 -3.72 -11.29 19.79
C ASN A 106 -3.36 -11.68 18.35
N VAL A 107 -2.58 -10.84 17.68
CA VAL A 107 -2.20 -11.07 16.27
C VAL A 107 -0.97 -11.96 16.18
N ILE A 108 -1.14 -13.13 15.55
CA ILE A 108 -0.10 -14.11 15.28
C ILE A 108 0.38 -13.93 13.84
N LEU A 109 1.67 -13.62 13.68
CA LEU A 109 2.34 -13.54 12.38
C LEU A 109 3.28 -14.72 12.11
N ASP A 110 3.64 -15.45 13.17
CA ASP A 110 4.49 -16.65 13.10
C ASP A 110 3.67 -17.84 12.61
N HIS A 111 4.07 -18.40 11.47
CA HIS A 111 3.38 -19.52 10.83
C HIS A 111 3.38 -20.79 11.71
N SER A 112 4.41 -20.99 12.55
CA SER A 112 4.50 -22.15 13.44
C SER A 112 3.41 -22.17 14.51
N LYS A 113 2.81 -21.00 14.80
CA LYS A 113 1.75 -20.81 15.79
C LYS A 113 0.37 -20.60 15.17
N ALA A 114 0.23 -20.83 13.87
CA ALA A 114 -1.04 -20.63 13.16
C ALA A 114 -2.21 -21.43 13.76
N GLU A 115 -1.92 -22.59 14.33
CA GLU A 115 -2.92 -23.46 14.97
C GLU A 115 -3.47 -22.91 16.29
N GLU A 116 -2.78 -21.98 16.95
CA GLU A 116 -3.27 -21.32 18.16
C GLU A 116 -4.38 -20.30 17.86
N ALA A 117 -4.50 -19.86 16.60
CA ALA A 117 -5.49 -18.87 16.19
C ALA A 117 -6.90 -19.47 16.04
N GLN A 118 -7.90 -18.67 16.36
CA GLN A 118 -9.32 -18.99 16.15
C GLN A 118 -9.79 -18.53 14.76
N VAL A 119 -9.17 -17.48 14.22
CA VAL A 119 -9.45 -16.92 12.89
C VAL A 119 -8.16 -16.78 12.10
N TRP A 120 -8.23 -17.15 10.83
CA TRP A 120 -7.16 -16.92 9.87
C TRP A 120 -7.57 -15.80 8.90
N VAL A 121 -6.74 -14.77 8.81
CA VAL A 121 -6.82 -13.70 7.80
C VAL A 121 -5.74 -13.97 6.76
N LEU A 122 -6.17 -14.44 5.60
CA LEU A 122 -5.29 -14.88 4.53
C LEU A 122 -5.31 -13.85 3.39
N ASN A 123 -4.21 -13.13 3.19
CA ASN A 123 -4.13 -12.00 2.26
C ASN A 123 -3.23 -12.30 1.04
N SER A 124 -3.79 -12.36 -0.17
CA SER A 124 -3.08 -12.85 -1.36
C SER A 124 -2.97 -11.86 -2.52
N CYS A 125 -1.85 -11.94 -3.24
CA CYS A 125 -1.54 -11.10 -4.39
C CYS A 125 -1.74 -11.85 -5.72
N THR A 126 -2.15 -11.14 -6.78
CA THR A 126 -2.34 -11.73 -8.12
C THR A 126 -1.04 -11.84 -8.94
N VAL A 127 0.08 -11.31 -8.46
CA VAL A 127 1.28 -11.13 -9.29
C VAL A 127 2.03 -12.45 -9.53
N LYS A 128 2.04 -13.39 -8.57
CA LYS A 128 2.79 -14.66 -8.69
C LYS A 128 1.84 -15.86 -8.59
N GLY A 129 1.90 -16.76 -9.58
CA GLY A 129 1.06 -17.97 -9.66
C GLY A 129 1.26 -18.94 -8.48
N PRO A 130 2.51 -19.32 -8.13
CA PRO A 130 2.76 -20.21 -6.99
C PRO A 130 2.23 -19.68 -5.66
N SER A 131 2.34 -18.36 -5.45
CA SER A 131 1.77 -17.70 -4.27
C SER A 131 0.24 -17.82 -4.21
N GLN A 132 -0.44 -17.78 -5.37
CA GLN A 132 -1.89 -18.01 -5.42
C GLN A 132 -2.24 -19.46 -5.07
N GLN A 133 -1.49 -20.45 -5.57
CA GLN A 133 -1.74 -21.85 -5.23
C GLN A 133 -1.54 -22.13 -3.73
N THR A 134 -0.46 -21.59 -3.15
CA THR A 134 -0.17 -21.73 -1.72
C THR A 134 -1.28 -21.12 -0.86
N PHE A 135 -1.81 -19.97 -1.28
CA PHE A 135 -2.95 -19.34 -0.63
C PHE A 135 -4.21 -20.23 -0.65
N VAL A 136 -4.52 -20.88 -1.78
CA VAL A 136 -5.64 -21.83 -1.86
C VAL A 136 -5.41 -23.04 -0.96
N ASN A 137 -4.21 -23.60 -0.98
CA ASN A 137 -3.86 -24.74 -0.14
C ASN A 137 -4.03 -24.41 1.36
N ASP A 138 -3.67 -23.21 1.79
CA ASP A 138 -3.84 -22.78 3.19
C ASP A 138 -5.30 -22.47 3.54
N ILE A 139 -6.13 -22.05 2.58
CA ILE A 139 -7.59 -22.01 2.78
C ILE A 139 -8.12 -23.42 3.07
N ASP A 140 -7.73 -24.41 2.28
CA ASP A 140 -8.23 -25.78 2.44
C ASP A 140 -7.73 -26.42 3.75
N LYS A 141 -6.47 -26.19 4.12
CA LYS A 141 -5.95 -26.58 5.45
C LYS A 141 -6.77 -25.96 6.58
N GLY A 142 -7.04 -24.65 6.50
CA GLY A 142 -7.84 -23.96 7.52
C GLY A 142 -9.27 -24.51 7.62
N LYS A 143 -9.90 -24.85 6.49
CA LYS A 143 -11.24 -25.46 6.46
C LYS A 143 -11.23 -26.83 7.12
N LEU A 144 -10.23 -27.67 6.79
CA LEU A 144 -10.06 -29.00 7.38
C LEU A 144 -9.82 -28.93 8.89
N ALA A 145 -9.07 -27.93 9.34
CA ALA A 145 -8.82 -27.66 10.76
C ALA A 145 -10.00 -26.96 11.48
N GLY A 146 -11.13 -26.72 10.80
CA GLY A 146 -12.32 -26.08 11.38
C GLY A 146 -12.12 -24.61 11.75
N LYS A 147 -11.10 -23.94 11.22
CA LYS A 147 -10.80 -22.53 11.49
C LYS A 147 -11.81 -21.61 10.81
N LYS A 148 -12.09 -20.46 11.43
CA LYS A 148 -12.80 -19.36 10.77
C LYS A 148 -11.84 -18.66 9.82
N ILE A 149 -12.25 -18.42 8.57
CA ILE A 149 -11.34 -17.87 7.54
C ILE A 149 -11.92 -16.58 6.96
N VAL A 150 -11.07 -15.56 6.91
CA VAL A 150 -11.25 -14.33 6.16
C VAL A 150 -10.21 -14.31 5.05
N VAL A 151 -10.66 -14.21 3.81
CA VAL A 151 -9.77 -14.04 2.66
C VAL A 151 -9.68 -12.57 2.26
N ALA A 152 -8.50 -12.10 1.93
CA ALA A 152 -8.23 -10.72 1.59
C ALA A 152 -7.29 -10.60 0.38
N GLY A 153 -7.22 -9.39 -0.18
CA GLY A 153 -6.20 -9.02 -1.16
C GLY A 153 -6.65 -9.08 -2.62
N CYS A 154 -5.67 -9.02 -3.52
CA CYS A 154 -5.90 -8.89 -4.95
C CYS A 154 -6.59 -10.10 -5.59
N VAL A 155 -6.30 -11.33 -5.12
CA VAL A 155 -6.85 -12.56 -5.74
C VAL A 155 -8.36 -12.64 -5.56
N PRO A 156 -8.93 -12.55 -4.34
CA PRO A 156 -10.38 -12.53 -4.18
C PRO A 156 -11.04 -11.33 -4.87
N GLN A 157 -10.36 -10.18 -4.94
CA GLN A 157 -10.86 -8.99 -5.66
C GLN A 157 -10.92 -9.16 -7.17
N ALA A 158 -9.90 -9.78 -7.79
CA ALA A 158 -9.88 -10.02 -9.22
C ALA A 158 -10.78 -11.18 -9.67
N SER A 159 -11.24 -12.03 -8.75
CA SER A 159 -12.06 -13.22 -9.08
C SER A 159 -13.16 -13.47 -8.04
N PRO A 160 -14.05 -12.50 -7.79
CA PRO A 160 -14.98 -12.52 -6.64
C PRO A 160 -15.96 -13.70 -6.63
N SER A 161 -16.20 -14.33 -7.78
CA SER A 161 -17.11 -15.46 -7.95
C SER A 161 -16.44 -16.84 -7.90
N ASN A 162 -15.14 -16.94 -7.56
CA ASN A 162 -14.48 -18.23 -7.43
C ASN A 162 -15.11 -19.06 -6.29
N ASP A 163 -15.29 -20.36 -6.53
CA ASP A 163 -15.87 -21.29 -5.58
C ASP A 163 -14.96 -21.56 -4.37
N GLU A 164 -13.63 -21.40 -4.49
CA GLU A 164 -12.67 -21.63 -3.40
C GLU A 164 -12.96 -20.82 -2.13
N TRP A 165 -13.45 -19.59 -2.28
CA TRP A 165 -13.82 -18.70 -1.18
C TRP A 165 -15.32 -18.43 -1.09
N LYS A 166 -16.13 -19.34 -1.64
CA LYS A 166 -17.58 -19.32 -1.43
C LYS A 166 -17.91 -19.71 0.00
N GLY A 167 -18.76 -18.91 0.65
CA GLY A 167 -19.10 -19.10 2.06
C GLY A 167 -18.06 -18.57 3.06
N LEU A 168 -16.91 -18.07 2.58
CA LEU A 168 -15.91 -17.40 3.41
C LEU A 168 -16.13 -15.89 3.42
N SER A 169 -15.70 -15.24 4.49
CA SER A 169 -15.66 -13.78 4.55
C SER A 169 -14.56 -13.24 3.65
N VAL A 170 -14.83 -12.13 2.94
CA VAL A 170 -13.95 -11.57 1.92
C VAL A 170 -13.74 -10.07 2.14
N ILE A 171 -12.49 -9.64 2.14
CA ILE A 171 -12.06 -8.24 2.19
C ILE A 171 -11.36 -7.86 0.89
N GLY A 172 -11.88 -6.85 0.21
CA GLY A 172 -11.30 -6.25 -0.97
C GLY A 172 -10.12 -5.33 -0.62
N VAL A 173 -9.28 -5.07 -1.62
CA VAL A 173 -8.04 -4.28 -1.48
C VAL A 173 -8.25 -2.83 -1.01
N GLN A 174 -9.49 -2.32 -1.02
CA GLN A 174 -9.83 -0.95 -0.58
C GLN A 174 -10.64 -0.90 0.72
N GLN A 175 -10.91 -2.04 1.36
CA GLN A 175 -11.67 -2.14 2.62
C GLN A 175 -10.89 -2.81 3.74
N ILE A 176 -9.56 -2.79 3.66
CA ILE A 176 -8.71 -3.39 4.70
C ILE A 176 -8.89 -2.69 6.06
N ASP A 177 -9.37 -1.44 6.06
CA ASP A 177 -9.77 -0.67 7.25
C ASP A 177 -10.94 -1.31 8.02
N GLN A 178 -11.75 -2.14 7.37
CA GLN A 178 -12.88 -2.85 7.99
C GLN A 178 -12.54 -4.26 8.46
N VAL A 179 -11.26 -4.65 8.49
CA VAL A 179 -10.84 -6.01 8.88
C VAL A 179 -11.38 -6.44 10.25
N VAL A 180 -11.38 -5.53 11.23
CA VAL A 180 -11.86 -5.80 12.60
C VAL A 180 -13.32 -6.24 12.56
N ARG A 181 -14.19 -5.46 11.91
CA ARG A 181 -15.61 -5.77 11.73
C ARG A 181 -15.81 -7.12 11.04
N VAL A 182 -15.03 -7.40 9.99
CA VAL A 182 -15.16 -8.66 9.26
C VAL A 182 -14.74 -9.84 10.11
N VAL A 183 -13.65 -9.73 10.87
CA VAL A 183 -13.18 -10.77 11.81
C VAL A 183 -14.23 -11.01 12.90
N GLU A 184 -14.76 -9.97 13.54
CA GLU A 184 -15.82 -10.11 14.55
C GLU A 184 -17.04 -10.85 14.04
N GLU A 185 -17.52 -10.49 12.85
CA GLU A 185 -18.71 -11.11 12.27
C GLU A 185 -18.44 -12.55 11.82
N THR A 186 -17.23 -12.83 11.35
CA THR A 186 -16.80 -14.19 11.01
C THR A 186 -16.72 -15.08 12.26
N LEU A 187 -16.26 -14.53 13.39
CA LEU A 187 -16.27 -15.21 14.69
C LEU A 187 -17.68 -15.53 15.19
N LYS A 188 -18.65 -14.62 14.95
CA LYS A 188 -20.07 -14.84 15.22
C LYS A 188 -20.73 -15.86 14.28
N GLY A 189 -20.01 -16.33 13.25
CA GLY A 189 -20.50 -17.28 12.26
C GLY A 189 -21.17 -16.64 11.04
N ASN A 190 -21.12 -15.31 10.91
CA ASN A 190 -21.61 -14.60 9.73
C ASN A 190 -20.54 -14.57 8.63
N THR A 191 -21.00 -14.48 7.37
CA THR A 191 -20.13 -14.29 6.22
C THR A 191 -20.28 -12.87 5.69
N ILE A 192 -19.20 -12.11 5.60
CA ILE A 192 -19.21 -10.73 5.08
C ILE A 192 -18.38 -10.64 3.80
N ARG A 193 -18.86 -9.91 2.80
CA ARG A 193 -18.09 -9.60 1.58
C ARG A 193 -18.03 -8.09 1.35
N LEU A 194 -16.85 -7.51 1.44
CA LEU A 194 -16.60 -6.08 1.21
C LEU A 194 -15.69 -5.90 0.00
N MET A 195 -16.25 -5.55 -1.15
CA MET A 195 -15.49 -5.52 -2.44
C MET A 195 -15.72 -4.24 -3.26
N LYS A 196 -16.29 -3.20 -2.64
CA LYS A 196 -16.64 -1.93 -3.31
C LYS A 196 -15.39 -1.13 -3.69
N GLU A 197 -15.53 -0.19 -4.60
CA GLU A 197 -14.51 0.83 -4.78
C GLU A 197 -14.77 2.01 -3.84
N ALA A 198 -13.74 2.45 -3.14
CA ALA A 198 -13.70 3.69 -2.40
C ALA A 198 -13.48 4.87 -3.37
N LYS A 199 -14.30 5.91 -3.22
CA LYS A 199 -14.19 7.17 -3.96
C LYS A 199 -14.05 8.30 -2.97
N GLU A 200 -13.14 9.23 -3.27
CA GLU A 200 -12.89 10.41 -2.46
C GLU A 200 -13.29 11.67 -3.22
N VAL A 201 -13.83 12.65 -2.50
CA VAL A 201 -14.06 13.99 -3.03
C VAL A 201 -12.77 14.77 -2.79
N SER A 202 -12.08 15.03 -3.89
CA SER A 202 -10.87 15.86 -3.89
C SER A 202 -11.15 17.33 -3.49
N ALA A 203 -10.08 18.07 -3.20
CA ALA A 203 -10.16 19.47 -2.80
C ALA A 203 -10.84 20.39 -3.84
N ASP A 204 -10.77 20.04 -5.12
CA ASP A 204 -11.45 20.69 -6.25
C ASP A 204 -12.89 20.19 -6.46
N GLY A 205 -13.44 19.39 -5.55
CA GLY A 205 -14.83 18.91 -5.56
C GLY A 205 -15.08 17.76 -6.54
N VAL A 206 -14.06 17.26 -7.24
CA VAL A 206 -14.18 16.15 -8.19
C VAL A 206 -14.09 14.81 -7.45
N LYS A 207 -15.01 13.89 -7.74
CA LYS A 207 -14.92 12.51 -7.21
C LYS A 207 -13.82 11.76 -7.94
N ARG A 208 -12.69 11.54 -7.28
CA ARG A 208 -11.59 10.71 -7.76
C ARG A 208 -11.56 9.40 -7.00
N LYS A 209 -10.77 8.46 -7.52
CA LYS A 209 -10.49 7.22 -6.81
C LYS A 209 -9.52 7.49 -5.67
N ALA A 210 -9.81 6.95 -4.50
CA ALA A 210 -8.92 7.07 -3.33
C ALA A 210 -7.62 6.29 -3.55
N GLY A 211 -6.55 6.72 -2.88
CA GLY A 211 -5.27 6.01 -2.83
C GLY A 211 -5.35 4.61 -2.20
N GLY A 212 -6.43 4.33 -1.45
CA GLY A 212 -6.64 3.10 -0.71
C GLY A 212 -7.04 3.40 0.74
N ALA A 213 -6.60 2.55 1.67
CA ALA A 213 -6.77 2.83 3.10
C ALA A 213 -5.83 3.96 3.55
N ARG A 214 -6.25 4.75 4.54
CA ARG A 214 -5.46 5.89 5.01
C ARG A 214 -4.05 5.46 5.46
N LEU A 215 -3.05 6.27 5.14
CA LEU A 215 -1.66 5.95 5.48
C LEU A 215 -1.32 6.11 6.97
N ASP A 216 -2.19 6.77 7.75
CA ASP A 216 -2.03 6.98 9.19
C ASP A 216 -2.63 5.86 10.04
N LEU A 217 -3.15 4.80 9.43
CA LEU A 217 -3.65 3.64 10.14
C LEU A 217 -2.50 2.90 10.87
N PRO A 218 -2.79 2.28 12.03
CA PRO A 218 -1.79 1.52 12.76
C PRO A 218 -1.27 0.35 11.91
N LYS A 219 0.03 0.08 12.01
CA LYS A 219 0.69 -1.07 11.39
C LYS A 219 1.40 -1.91 12.43
N VAL A 220 1.31 -3.23 12.29
CA VAL A 220 2.27 -4.16 12.88
C VAL A 220 3.21 -4.59 11.75
N ARG A 221 4.43 -4.07 11.77
CA ARG A 221 5.44 -4.37 10.74
C ARG A 221 5.98 -5.77 10.91
N ARG A 222 6.24 -6.47 9.79
CA ARG A 222 6.97 -7.74 9.82
C ARG A 222 8.44 -7.52 10.18
N ASN A 223 8.99 -6.40 9.72
CA ASN A 223 10.34 -5.95 10.06
C ASN A 223 10.26 -4.54 10.68
N PRO A 224 10.65 -4.34 11.95
CA PRO A 224 10.55 -3.04 12.60
C PRO A 224 11.41 -1.94 11.95
N PHE A 225 12.45 -2.32 11.19
CA PHE A 225 13.34 -1.37 10.53
C PHE A 225 12.89 -0.96 9.11
N ILE A 226 11.85 -1.58 8.56
CA ILE A 226 11.40 -1.35 7.18
C ILE A 226 9.93 -0.89 7.18
N GLU A 227 9.67 0.29 6.62
CA GLU A 227 8.31 0.73 6.30
C GLU A 227 8.03 0.59 4.81
N ILE A 228 6.94 -0.09 4.46
CA ILE A 228 6.44 -0.14 3.08
C ILE A 228 5.32 0.89 2.91
N ILE A 229 5.50 1.89 2.05
CA ILE A 229 4.51 2.94 1.81
C ILE A 229 3.94 2.80 0.39
N PRO A 230 2.67 2.42 0.23
CA PRO A 230 2.00 2.51 -1.06
C PRO A 230 1.75 3.98 -1.41
N ILE A 231 2.24 4.43 -2.56
CA ILE A 231 2.08 5.82 -3.01
C ILE A 231 0.83 6.03 -3.88
N ASN A 232 0.32 4.95 -4.47
CA ASN A 232 -0.95 4.90 -5.17
C ASN A 232 -1.48 3.46 -5.18
N THR A 233 -2.75 3.32 -5.58
CA THR A 233 -3.36 2.04 -5.90
C THR A 233 -3.86 2.03 -7.34
N GLY A 234 -3.79 0.87 -7.97
CA GLY A 234 -4.29 0.67 -9.33
C GLY A 234 -3.29 1.12 -10.39
N CYS A 235 -3.68 0.95 -11.65
CA CYS A 235 -2.76 1.07 -12.78
C CYS A 235 -3.44 1.72 -13.99
N LEU A 236 -2.70 2.55 -14.72
CA LEU A 236 -3.16 3.14 -15.98
C LEU A 236 -3.07 2.15 -17.16
N ASN A 237 -2.15 1.18 -17.10
CA ASN A 237 -1.91 0.24 -18.18
C ASN A 237 -3.04 -0.79 -18.37
N GLN A 238 -3.13 -1.35 -19.58
CA GLN A 238 -4.12 -2.35 -19.99
C GLN A 238 -3.43 -3.61 -20.56
N CYS A 239 -2.38 -4.08 -19.89
CA CYS A 239 -1.58 -5.22 -20.36
C CYS A 239 -2.44 -6.48 -20.54
N THR A 240 -2.23 -7.21 -21.63
CA THR A 240 -3.10 -8.34 -22.03
C THR A 240 -3.02 -9.55 -21.08
N TYR A 241 -2.01 -9.62 -20.21
CA TYR A 241 -1.77 -10.74 -19.30
C TYR A 241 -1.95 -10.38 -17.81
N CYS A 242 -2.00 -9.10 -17.46
CA CYS A 242 -1.90 -8.65 -16.08
C CYS A 242 -3.26 -8.59 -15.38
N LYS A 243 -3.34 -9.05 -14.13
CA LYS A 243 -4.56 -8.98 -13.30
C LYS A 243 -4.63 -7.78 -12.36
N THR A 244 -3.57 -6.96 -12.31
CA THR A 244 -3.48 -5.81 -11.42
C THR A 244 -4.65 -4.86 -11.58
N LYS A 245 -5.04 -4.52 -12.81
CA LYS A 245 -6.18 -3.62 -13.06
C LYS A 245 -7.53 -4.23 -12.68
N HIS A 246 -7.69 -5.55 -12.82
CA HIS A 246 -8.89 -6.25 -12.34
C HIS A 246 -8.97 -6.27 -10.80
N ALA A 247 -7.82 -6.35 -10.11
CA ALA A 247 -7.77 -6.36 -8.66
C ALA A 247 -7.88 -4.95 -8.07
N ARG A 248 -7.03 -4.03 -8.51
CA ARG A 248 -6.87 -2.71 -7.88
C ARG A 248 -7.54 -1.58 -8.66
N GLY A 249 -8.03 -1.81 -9.88
CA GLY A 249 -8.74 -0.82 -10.72
C GLY A 249 -7.82 0.23 -11.36
N ASP A 250 -8.40 1.37 -11.77
CA ASP A 250 -7.66 2.53 -12.29
C ASP A 250 -6.76 3.20 -11.24
N LEU A 251 -5.86 4.08 -11.68
CA LEU A 251 -4.97 4.83 -10.80
C LEU A 251 -5.76 5.70 -9.81
N GLY A 252 -5.42 5.59 -8.53
CA GLY A 252 -5.76 6.54 -7.47
C GLY A 252 -4.52 6.79 -6.61
N SER A 253 -4.03 8.03 -6.59
CA SER A 253 -2.81 8.41 -5.87
C SER A 253 -3.12 9.00 -4.49
N TYR A 254 -2.27 8.73 -3.49
CA TYR A 254 -2.30 9.50 -2.24
C TYR A 254 -1.70 10.88 -2.47
N SER A 255 -2.14 11.86 -1.68
CA SER A 255 -1.56 13.21 -1.76
C SER A 255 -0.10 13.24 -1.29
N LEU A 256 0.66 14.21 -1.77
CA LEU A 256 2.04 14.44 -1.32
C LEU A 256 2.13 14.59 0.20
N ALA A 257 1.20 15.34 0.78
CA ALA A 257 1.17 15.63 2.22
C ALA A 257 0.98 14.36 3.06
N GLU A 258 0.09 13.45 2.65
CA GLU A 258 -0.14 12.18 3.37
C GLU A 258 1.11 11.29 3.35
N ILE A 259 1.76 11.16 2.19
CA ILE A 259 2.95 10.32 2.06
C ILE A 259 4.12 10.93 2.86
N ILE A 260 4.34 12.23 2.76
CA ILE A 260 5.40 12.94 3.50
C ILE A 260 5.16 12.84 5.02
N ALA A 261 3.92 13.05 5.48
CA ALA A 261 3.59 12.91 6.90
C ALA A 261 3.83 11.48 7.40
N ARG A 262 3.52 10.46 6.58
CA ARG A 262 3.83 9.08 6.92
C ARG A 262 5.33 8.85 7.01
N VAL A 263 6.12 9.38 6.08
CA VAL A 263 7.59 9.31 6.11
C VAL A 263 8.15 9.93 7.39
N GLU A 264 7.73 11.14 7.75
CA GLU A 264 8.18 11.81 8.98
C GLU A 264 7.81 10.99 10.22
N SER A 265 6.58 10.46 10.30
CA SER A 265 6.14 9.61 11.40
C SER A 265 7.03 8.37 11.56
N VAL A 266 7.31 7.64 10.49
CA VAL A 266 8.06 6.37 10.61
C VAL A 266 9.55 6.58 10.88
N LEU A 267 10.11 7.70 10.45
CA LEU A 267 11.46 8.10 10.83
C LEU A 267 11.55 8.33 12.35
N HIS A 268 10.54 8.95 12.96
CA HIS A 268 10.45 9.07 14.42
C HIS A 268 10.26 7.73 15.14
N GLU A 269 9.62 6.75 14.50
CA GLU A 269 9.45 5.39 15.03
C GLU A 269 10.71 4.53 14.95
N GLY A 270 11.80 5.05 14.36
CA GLY A 270 13.09 4.35 14.29
C GLY A 270 13.28 3.49 13.03
N VAL A 271 12.42 3.63 12.02
CA VAL A 271 12.57 2.95 10.72
C VAL A 271 13.87 3.37 10.02
N LYS A 272 14.59 2.40 9.48
CA LYS A 272 15.88 2.59 8.78
C LYS A 272 15.72 2.54 7.27
N GLU A 273 14.65 1.94 6.77
CA GLU A 273 14.43 1.76 5.35
C GLU A 273 12.98 2.05 4.97
N ILE A 274 12.78 2.88 3.96
CA ILE A 274 11.47 3.22 3.43
C ILE A 274 11.35 2.65 2.03
N TRP A 275 10.40 1.75 1.83
CA TRP A 275 10.09 1.16 0.53
C TRP A 275 8.86 1.82 -0.05
N LEU A 276 9.04 2.63 -1.09
CA LEU A 276 7.90 3.08 -1.87
C LEU A 276 7.42 1.92 -2.74
N THR A 277 6.11 1.66 -2.70
CA THR A 277 5.49 0.63 -3.54
C THR A 277 4.36 1.22 -4.37
N SER A 278 4.23 0.69 -5.59
CA SER A 278 3.17 1.02 -6.52
C SER A 278 3.06 -0.10 -7.54
N GLU A 279 1.92 -0.20 -8.21
CA GLU A 279 1.78 -0.94 -9.45
C GLU A 279 2.65 -0.36 -10.57
N ASP A 280 2.88 0.95 -10.55
CA ASP A 280 3.72 1.69 -11.48
C ASP A 280 4.14 3.04 -10.88
N THR A 281 5.32 3.12 -10.30
CA THR A 281 5.80 4.30 -9.58
C THR A 281 5.92 5.53 -10.51
N GLY A 282 6.28 5.33 -11.78
CA GLY A 282 6.35 6.42 -12.76
C GLY A 282 5.00 7.04 -13.12
N ALA A 283 3.89 6.34 -12.86
CA ALA A 283 2.54 6.83 -13.12
C ALA A 283 1.97 7.68 -11.97
N TYR A 284 2.65 7.73 -10.82
CA TYR A 284 2.17 8.45 -9.63
C TYR A 284 1.83 9.92 -9.95
N GLY A 285 0.72 10.39 -9.39
CA GLY A 285 0.36 11.80 -9.39
C GLY A 285 -0.37 12.29 -10.64
N ARG A 286 -0.41 11.51 -11.72
CA ARG A 286 -1.09 11.91 -12.98
C ARG A 286 -2.58 12.20 -12.81
N ASP A 287 -3.24 11.53 -11.88
CA ASP A 287 -4.65 11.70 -11.54
C ASP A 287 -4.93 12.91 -10.64
N ILE A 288 -3.90 13.43 -9.95
CA ILE A 288 -3.98 14.55 -8.99
C ILE A 288 -3.11 15.76 -9.38
N GLY A 289 -2.51 15.76 -10.57
CA GLY A 289 -1.77 16.89 -11.12
C GLY A 289 -0.36 17.11 -10.53
N VAL A 290 0.27 16.07 -10.00
CA VAL A 290 1.68 16.09 -9.53
C VAL A 290 2.49 14.98 -10.21
N SER A 291 3.80 14.96 -10.02
CA SER A 291 4.69 13.92 -10.55
C SER A 291 5.37 13.10 -9.45
N ILE A 292 5.93 11.95 -9.85
CA ILE A 292 6.79 11.15 -8.99
C ILE A 292 8.05 11.92 -8.52
N VAL A 293 8.55 12.85 -9.34
CA VAL A 293 9.73 13.65 -8.97
C VAL A 293 9.38 14.61 -7.83
N ASP A 294 8.21 15.28 -7.89
CA ASP A 294 7.75 16.17 -6.83
C ASP A 294 7.61 15.42 -5.49
N LEU A 295 7.09 14.19 -5.53
CA LEU A 295 6.99 13.33 -4.36
C LEU A 295 8.36 12.98 -3.79
N LEU A 296 9.27 12.50 -4.64
CA LEU A 296 10.59 12.08 -4.21
C LEU A 296 11.37 13.26 -3.63
N GLU A 297 11.31 14.44 -4.24
CA GLU A 297 11.95 15.65 -3.69
C GLU A 297 11.34 16.05 -2.34
N GLY A 298 10.01 15.98 -2.19
CA GLY A 298 9.35 16.23 -0.89
C GLY A 298 9.76 15.24 0.20
N ILE A 299 9.86 13.94 -0.14
CA ILE A 299 10.35 12.90 0.78
C ILE A 299 11.80 13.16 1.17
N LEU A 300 12.66 13.53 0.23
CA LEU A 300 14.06 13.84 0.50
C LEU A 300 14.20 15.01 1.47
N VAL A 301 13.42 16.08 1.29
CA VAL A 301 13.38 17.21 2.23
C VAL A 301 12.99 16.76 3.63
N ALA A 302 11.98 15.88 3.76
CA ALA A 302 11.60 15.33 5.05
C ALA A 302 12.74 14.49 5.66
N MET A 303 13.34 13.58 4.89
CA MET A 303 14.46 12.76 5.35
C MET A 303 15.68 13.59 5.75
N ASP A 304 15.95 14.73 5.09
CA ASP A 304 17.07 15.61 5.39
C ASP A 304 16.91 16.43 6.67
N LYS A 305 15.68 16.72 7.08
CA LYS A 305 15.41 17.28 8.42
C LYS A 305 15.77 16.28 9.52
N HIS A 306 15.65 14.98 9.26
CA HIS A 306 15.99 13.90 10.19
C HIS A 306 17.47 13.50 10.12
N ILE A 307 18.36 14.38 10.58
CA ILE A 307 19.83 14.19 10.50
C ILE A 307 20.33 13.06 11.42
N ILE A 308 19.58 12.73 12.48
CA ILE A 308 20.03 11.85 13.57
C ILE A 308 20.07 10.36 13.14
N GLN A 309 19.40 10.01 12.04
CA GLN A 309 19.20 8.62 11.65
C GLN A 309 19.66 8.33 10.22
N ASP A 310 20.55 7.34 10.08
CA ASP A 310 20.83 6.72 8.77
C ASP A 310 19.57 5.96 8.31
N ALA A 311 18.77 6.63 7.47
CA ALA A 311 17.62 6.03 6.81
C ALA A 311 17.81 6.06 5.28
N MET A 312 17.39 4.98 4.61
CA MET A 312 17.51 4.81 3.17
C MET A 312 16.13 4.69 2.51
N LEU A 313 15.98 5.32 1.35
CA LEU A 313 14.79 5.26 0.51
C LEU A 313 15.02 4.30 -0.66
N ARG A 314 14.09 3.36 -0.83
CA ARG A 314 14.01 2.49 -2.00
C ARG A 314 12.83 2.91 -2.87
N VAL A 315 13.11 3.27 -4.11
CA VAL A 315 12.07 3.57 -5.10
C VAL A 315 11.50 2.26 -5.63
N GLY A 316 10.17 2.20 -5.73
CA GLY A 316 9.45 1.03 -6.22
C GLY A 316 9.63 0.75 -7.71
N MET A 317 9.00 -0.33 -8.16
CA MET A 317 8.97 -0.71 -9.57
C MET A 317 8.29 0.36 -10.44
N THR A 318 8.79 0.56 -11.65
CA THR A 318 8.23 1.50 -12.63
C THR A 318 8.24 0.92 -14.03
N ASN A 319 7.28 1.30 -14.87
CA ASN A 319 7.29 0.90 -16.28
C ASN A 319 7.92 1.97 -17.18
N PRO A 320 8.54 1.57 -18.32
CA PRO A 320 9.15 2.50 -19.28
C PRO A 320 8.28 3.69 -19.73
N PRO A 321 6.97 3.54 -20.06
CA PRO A 321 6.19 4.64 -20.64
C PRO A 321 6.16 5.90 -19.77
N TYR A 322 6.06 5.73 -18.45
CA TYR A 322 5.91 6.86 -17.55
C TYR A 322 7.24 7.31 -16.94
N ILE A 323 8.19 6.41 -16.73
CA ILE A 323 9.50 6.80 -16.19
C ILE A 323 10.33 7.60 -17.20
N LEU A 324 10.11 7.36 -18.51
CA LEU A 324 10.78 8.08 -19.59
C LEU A 324 10.62 9.59 -19.47
N GLU A 325 9.42 10.06 -19.08
CA GLU A 325 9.11 11.49 -18.88
C GLU A 325 9.91 12.11 -17.71
N HIS A 326 10.39 11.28 -16.79
CA HIS A 326 11.00 11.71 -15.52
C HIS A 326 12.47 11.31 -15.37
N LEU A 327 13.11 10.73 -16.39
CA LEU A 327 14.45 10.13 -16.30
C LEU A 327 15.51 11.03 -15.65
N LYS A 328 15.55 12.33 -16.00
CA LYS A 328 16.54 13.25 -15.44
C LYS A 328 16.31 13.50 -13.94
N GLY A 329 15.05 13.66 -13.53
CA GLY A 329 14.67 13.85 -12.13
C GLY A 329 14.95 12.60 -11.31
N ILE A 330 14.60 11.42 -11.85
CA ILE A 330 14.87 10.13 -11.21
C ILE A 330 16.37 9.88 -11.07
N ALA A 331 17.17 10.15 -12.11
CA ALA A 331 18.62 10.03 -12.02
C ALA A 331 19.21 10.95 -10.93
N LYS A 332 18.71 12.19 -10.80
CA LYS A 332 19.10 13.10 -9.71
C LYS A 332 18.73 12.52 -8.34
N VAL A 333 17.52 11.99 -8.17
CA VAL A 333 17.07 11.37 -6.92
C VAL A 333 17.90 10.15 -6.55
N LEU A 334 18.18 9.24 -7.49
CA LEU A 334 18.97 8.02 -7.24
C LEU A 334 20.43 8.33 -6.83
N ASN A 335 20.97 9.48 -7.24
CA ASN A 335 22.28 9.97 -6.79
C ASN A 335 22.26 10.50 -5.35
N HIS A 336 21.11 10.88 -4.79
CA HIS A 336 21.01 11.43 -3.45
C HIS A 336 21.49 10.41 -2.39
N PRO A 337 22.34 10.77 -1.41
CA PRO A 337 22.99 9.83 -0.49
C PRO A 337 22.02 8.88 0.23
N LYS A 338 20.83 9.38 0.62
CA LYS A 338 19.77 8.62 1.31
C LYS A 338 18.86 7.79 0.40
N VAL A 339 19.15 7.65 -0.88
CA VAL A 339 18.34 6.85 -1.82
C VAL A 339 19.18 5.71 -2.36
N TYR A 340 18.66 4.49 -2.45
CA TYR A 340 19.40 3.44 -3.13
C TYR A 340 19.52 3.74 -4.63
N SER A 341 20.70 3.52 -5.21
CA SER A 341 20.92 3.56 -6.65
C SER A 341 20.43 2.25 -7.29
N PHE A 342 19.15 1.97 -7.09
CA PHE A 342 18.46 0.78 -7.54
C PHE A 342 17.12 1.17 -8.17
N LEU A 343 16.82 0.60 -9.33
CA LEU A 343 15.51 0.77 -9.94
C LEU A 343 15.05 -0.54 -10.58
N HIS A 344 13.79 -0.89 -10.33
CA HIS A 344 13.16 -2.08 -10.92
C HIS A 344 12.32 -1.66 -12.12
N VAL A 345 12.78 -2.04 -13.32
CA VAL A 345 12.15 -1.69 -14.60
C VAL A 345 11.88 -2.97 -15.40
N PRO A 346 10.68 -3.58 -15.28
CA PRO A 346 10.32 -4.77 -16.04
C PRO A 346 10.24 -4.49 -17.55
N VAL A 347 11.10 -5.13 -18.33
CA VAL A 347 11.01 -5.09 -19.80
C VAL A 347 9.97 -6.07 -20.34
N GLN A 348 9.78 -7.22 -19.69
CA GLN A 348 8.86 -8.32 -20.01
C GLN A 348 9.23 -9.14 -21.25
N ALA A 349 9.66 -8.52 -22.35
CA ALA A 349 10.17 -9.19 -23.55
C ALA A 349 11.16 -8.26 -24.29
N GLY A 350 12.11 -8.83 -25.04
CA GLY A 350 13.04 -8.03 -25.86
C GLY A 350 12.52 -7.69 -27.26
N SER A 351 11.45 -8.33 -27.73
CA SER A 351 10.84 -8.03 -29.02
C SER A 351 9.75 -6.97 -28.90
N THR A 352 9.86 -5.89 -29.69
CA THR A 352 8.83 -4.83 -29.76
C THR A 352 7.48 -5.38 -30.20
N LYS A 353 7.45 -6.34 -31.13
CA LYS A 353 6.21 -7.01 -31.56
C LYS A 353 5.53 -7.70 -30.38
N VAL A 354 6.28 -8.45 -29.57
CA VAL A 354 5.73 -9.12 -28.38
C VAL A 354 5.28 -8.11 -27.33
N LEU A 355 6.01 -7.01 -27.13
CA LEU A 355 5.62 -5.93 -26.22
C LEU A 355 4.30 -5.25 -26.65
N ASP A 356 4.08 -5.08 -27.95
CA ASP A 356 2.84 -4.56 -28.51
C ASP A 356 1.67 -5.53 -28.29
N ASP A 357 1.88 -6.83 -28.54
CA ASP A 357 0.87 -7.87 -28.24
C ASP A 357 0.55 -7.97 -26.74
N MET A 358 1.54 -7.69 -25.90
CA MET A 358 1.39 -7.54 -24.45
C MET A 358 0.64 -6.26 -24.05
N ARG A 359 0.47 -5.30 -24.96
CA ARG A 359 -0.03 -3.93 -24.74
C ARG A 359 0.79 -3.18 -23.68
N ARG A 360 2.10 -3.12 -23.87
CA ARG A 360 3.02 -2.43 -22.98
C ARG A 360 3.13 -0.93 -23.23
N LEU A 361 2.77 -0.46 -24.43
CA LEU A 361 2.80 0.96 -24.82
C LEU A 361 4.23 1.55 -24.83
N TYR A 362 5.24 0.72 -25.09
CA TYR A 362 6.62 1.10 -25.33
C TYR A 362 7.31 0.05 -26.20
N ALA A 363 8.34 0.47 -26.93
CA ALA A 363 9.20 -0.41 -27.72
C ALA A 363 10.44 -0.83 -26.91
N VAL A 364 11.17 -1.86 -27.34
CA VAL A 364 12.39 -2.28 -26.62
C VAL A 364 13.41 -1.13 -26.53
N GLN A 365 13.51 -0.29 -27.56
CA GLN A 365 14.41 0.87 -27.61
C GLN A 365 14.10 1.90 -26.51
N ASP A 366 12.84 2.01 -26.08
CA ASP A 366 12.45 2.87 -24.96
C ASP A 366 13.02 2.35 -23.64
N PHE A 367 12.96 1.03 -23.43
CA PHE A 367 13.59 0.40 -22.27
C PHE A 367 15.11 0.53 -22.32
N GLU A 368 15.72 0.32 -23.48
CA GLU A 368 17.17 0.52 -23.67
C GLU A 368 17.58 1.95 -23.31
N ARG A 369 16.82 2.94 -23.77
CA ARG A 369 17.06 4.35 -23.42
C ARG A 369 16.99 4.60 -21.91
N VAL A 370 16.05 3.98 -21.20
CA VAL A 370 15.99 4.06 -19.73
C VAL A 370 17.27 3.50 -19.12
N VAL A 371 17.71 2.32 -19.55
CA VAL A 371 18.90 1.65 -19.03
C VAL A 371 20.16 2.46 -19.31
N ASP A 372 20.35 2.90 -20.54
CA ASP A 372 21.54 3.64 -20.98
C ASP A 372 21.68 4.97 -20.24
N VAL A 373 20.60 5.75 -20.16
CA VAL A 373 20.61 7.04 -19.44
C VAL A 373 20.88 6.86 -17.95
N LEU A 374 20.31 5.84 -17.31
CA LEU A 374 20.54 5.58 -15.89
C LEU A 374 21.98 5.13 -15.63
N ARG A 375 22.53 4.23 -16.46
CA ARG A 375 23.93 3.79 -16.34
C ARG A 375 24.93 4.92 -16.57
N GLU A 376 24.62 5.85 -17.47
CA GLU A 376 25.43 7.04 -17.73
C GLU A 376 25.40 8.02 -16.54
N LYS A 377 24.23 8.26 -15.94
CA LYS A 377 24.01 9.36 -14.97
C LYS A 377 24.07 8.95 -13.51
N VAL A 378 23.93 7.68 -13.20
CA VAL A 378 23.86 7.17 -11.83
C VAL A 378 24.97 6.12 -11.67
N PRO A 379 26.10 6.49 -11.03
CA PRO A 379 27.21 5.57 -10.81
C PRO A 379 26.74 4.29 -10.11
N CYS A 380 27.18 3.15 -10.62
CA CYS A 380 26.89 1.83 -10.05
C CYS A 380 25.39 1.52 -9.89
N VAL A 381 24.51 2.09 -10.72
CA VAL A 381 23.08 1.79 -10.66
C VAL A 381 22.80 0.32 -10.90
N THR A 382 22.00 -0.29 -10.02
CA THR A 382 21.45 -1.62 -10.25
C THR A 382 20.08 -1.48 -10.89
N ILE A 383 19.93 -2.08 -12.06
CA ILE A 383 18.64 -2.18 -12.75
C ILE A 383 18.17 -3.62 -12.66
N ALA A 384 17.06 -3.82 -11.94
CA ALA A 384 16.34 -5.09 -11.92
C ALA A 384 15.33 -5.12 -13.06
N THR A 385 15.16 -6.26 -13.72
CA THR A 385 14.16 -6.44 -14.78
C THR A 385 13.50 -7.80 -14.72
N ASP A 386 12.32 -7.93 -15.31
CA ASP A 386 11.57 -9.18 -15.44
C ASP A 386 11.40 -9.53 -16.91
N ILE A 387 11.45 -10.83 -17.20
CA ILE A 387 11.15 -11.43 -18.51
C ILE A 387 10.05 -12.47 -18.34
N ILE A 388 9.12 -12.48 -19.30
CA ILE A 388 8.08 -13.51 -19.45
C ILE A 388 8.39 -14.30 -20.72
N CYS A 389 8.95 -15.50 -20.55
CA CYS A 389 9.20 -16.42 -21.66
C CYS A 389 7.90 -17.13 -22.08
N GLY A 390 7.70 -17.30 -23.38
CA GLY A 390 6.61 -18.09 -23.92
C GLY A 390 5.27 -17.36 -24.00
N PHE A 391 5.29 -16.03 -24.17
CA PHE A 391 4.06 -15.28 -24.44
C PHE A 391 3.38 -15.84 -25.71
N PRO A 392 2.03 -15.92 -25.80
CA PRO A 392 1.34 -16.67 -26.86
C PRO A 392 1.74 -16.35 -28.31
N THR A 393 2.22 -15.14 -28.59
CA THR A 393 2.62 -14.69 -29.94
C THR A 393 4.13 -14.69 -30.20
N GLU A 394 4.94 -15.11 -29.22
CA GLU A 394 6.41 -15.08 -29.26
C GLU A 394 6.98 -16.16 -30.20
N THR A 395 7.61 -15.75 -31.29
CA THR A 395 8.35 -16.65 -32.19
C THR A 395 9.76 -16.93 -31.66
N ASP A 396 10.54 -17.75 -32.37
CA ASP A 396 11.92 -18.02 -31.98
C ASP A 396 12.80 -16.79 -32.20
N GLU A 397 12.56 -16.03 -33.27
CA GLU A 397 13.24 -14.75 -33.54
C GLU A 397 12.93 -13.70 -32.46
N ASP A 398 11.66 -13.61 -32.03
CA ASP A 398 11.25 -12.71 -30.94
C ASP A 398 11.99 -13.05 -29.62
N PHE A 399 12.21 -14.34 -29.38
CA PHE A 399 12.94 -14.79 -28.20
C PHE A 399 14.45 -14.56 -28.34
N ASP A 400 15.01 -14.68 -29.55
CA ASP A 400 16.41 -14.34 -29.83
C ASP A 400 16.69 -12.84 -29.59
N GLU A 401 15.76 -11.95 -29.94
CA GLU A 401 15.83 -10.52 -29.57
C GLU A 401 15.87 -10.32 -28.05
N THR A 402 15.10 -11.13 -27.31
CA THR A 402 15.15 -11.14 -25.83
C THR A 402 16.53 -11.57 -25.32
N MET A 403 17.14 -12.58 -25.93
CA MET A 403 18.47 -13.03 -25.55
C MET A 403 19.55 -11.99 -25.87
N HIS A 404 19.48 -11.33 -27.03
CA HIS A 404 20.37 -10.21 -27.37
C HIS A 404 20.29 -9.07 -26.36
N LEU A 405 19.09 -8.74 -25.87
CA LEU A 405 18.92 -7.72 -24.83
C LEU A 405 19.63 -8.12 -23.52
N LEU A 406 19.48 -9.39 -23.11
CA LEU A 406 20.14 -9.92 -21.92
C LEU A 406 21.67 -9.92 -22.09
N GLU A 407 22.16 -10.27 -23.27
CA GLU A 407 23.58 -10.26 -23.64
C GLU A 407 24.19 -8.86 -23.62
N LYS A 408 23.48 -7.87 -24.15
CA LYS A 408 23.90 -6.47 -24.18
C LYS A 408 24.12 -5.91 -22.77
N TYR A 409 23.17 -6.13 -21.86
CA TYR A 409 23.18 -5.45 -20.57
C TYR A 409 23.75 -6.27 -19.42
N LYS A 410 23.72 -7.60 -19.48
CA LYS A 410 24.19 -8.49 -18.39
C LYS A 410 23.71 -8.04 -17.01
N PHE A 411 22.39 -7.99 -16.83
CA PHE A 411 21.76 -7.51 -15.59
C PHE A 411 22.24 -8.28 -14.36
N SER A 412 22.40 -7.60 -13.22
CA SER A 412 22.70 -8.25 -11.93
C SER A 412 21.47 -8.88 -11.28
N VAL A 413 20.29 -8.29 -11.53
CA VAL A 413 19.01 -8.79 -11.02
C VAL A 413 18.07 -9.01 -12.20
N LEU A 414 17.77 -10.28 -12.49
CA LEU A 414 16.89 -10.69 -13.57
C LEU A 414 15.88 -11.71 -13.04
N HIS A 415 14.60 -11.41 -13.18
CA HIS A 415 13.53 -12.35 -12.87
C HIS A 415 13.03 -12.99 -14.16
N ILE A 416 13.19 -14.30 -14.28
CA ILE A 416 12.76 -15.06 -15.45
C ILE A 416 11.51 -15.83 -15.06
N SER A 417 10.41 -15.56 -15.74
CA SER A 417 9.13 -16.22 -15.51
C SER A 417 8.62 -16.85 -16.80
N GLN A 418 7.82 -17.91 -16.65
CA GLN A 418 7.09 -18.49 -17.78
C GLN A 418 5.71 -17.85 -17.87
N PHE A 419 5.23 -17.63 -19.10
CA PHE A 419 3.88 -17.15 -19.31
C PHE A 419 2.85 -18.13 -18.71
N TYR A 420 1.99 -17.61 -17.85
CA TYR A 420 0.86 -18.34 -17.31
C TYR A 420 -0.45 -17.63 -17.66
N PRO A 421 -1.40 -18.32 -18.32
CA PRO A 421 -2.68 -17.71 -18.68
C PRO A 421 -3.51 -17.44 -17.42
N ARG A 422 -3.94 -16.19 -17.24
CA ARG A 422 -4.75 -15.80 -16.08
C ARG A 422 -6.22 -15.66 -16.48
N PRO A 423 -7.15 -16.41 -15.86
CA PRO A 423 -8.56 -16.36 -16.24
C PRO A 423 -9.12 -14.94 -16.27
N GLY A 424 -9.80 -14.56 -17.36
CA GLY A 424 -10.36 -13.24 -17.56
C GLY A 424 -9.47 -12.25 -18.34
N THR A 425 -8.18 -12.52 -18.50
CA THR A 425 -7.31 -11.63 -19.29
C THR A 425 -7.40 -11.93 -20.79
N PRO A 426 -7.12 -10.95 -21.68
CA PRO A 426 -7.08 -11.19 -23.13
C PRO A 426 -6.11 -12.31 -23.53
N ALA A 427 -4.91 -12.34 -22.96
CA ALA A 427 -3.89 -13.33 -23.29
C ALA A 427 -4.28 -14.77 -22.87
N ALA A 428 -5.20 -14.93 -21.91
CA ALA A 428 -5.68 -16.26 -21.53
C ALA A 428 -6.53 -16.95 -22.62
N ARG A 429 -7.06 -16.18 -23.57
CA ARG A 429 -7.83 -16.72 -24.72
C ARG A 429 -6.96 -17.00 -25.95
N MET A 430 -5.69 -16.63 -25.92
CA MET A 430 -4.76 -16.82 -27.04
C MET A 430 -4.28 -18.27 -27.08
N LYS A 431 -3.97 -18.77 -28.29
CA LYS A 431 -3.39 -20.11 -28.48
C LYS A 431 -2.02 -20.17 -27.82
N ARG A 432 -1.84 -21.10 -26.89
CA ARG A 432 -0.60 -21.24 -26.12
C ARG A 432 0.51 -21.84 -26.98
N ILE A 433 1.73 -21.36 -26.74
CA ILE A 433 2.95 -22.04 -27.16
C ILE A 433 3.09 -23.35 -26.36
N SER A 434 3.66 -24.38 -26.97
CA SER A 434 3.84 -25.67 -26.32
C SER A 434 4.71 -25.54 -25.07
N THR A 435 4.34 -26.26 -24.01
CA THR A 435 5.05 -26.22 -22.72
C THR A 435 6.54 -26.54 -22.86
N ASN A 436 6.91 -27.42 -23.81
CA ASN A 436 8.30 -27.80 -24.05
C ASN A 436 9.13 -26.62 -24.59
N ILE A 437 8.57 -25.83 -25.51
CA ILE A 437 9.23 -24.62 -26.04
C ILE A 437 9.39 -23.59 -24.92
N VAL A 438 8.35 -23.33 -24.13
CA VAL A 438 8.40 -22.36 -23.01
C VAL A 438 9.44 -22.77 -21.96
N LYS A 439 9.51 -24.06 -21.63
CA LYS A 439 10.54 -24.62 -20.74
C LYS A 439 11.96 -24.48 -21.31
N ASN A 440 12.13 -24.71 -22.62
CA ASN A 440 13.43 -24.55 -23.28
C ASN A 440 13.89 -23.09 -23.24
N ARG A 441 13.02 -22.14 -23.62
CA ARG A 441 13.30 -20.69 -23.60
C ARG A 441 13.68 -20.20 -22.20
N SER A 442 12.87 -20.49 -21.19
CA SER A 442 13.19 -20.12 -19.81
C SER A 442 14.50 -20.74 -19.30
N ARG A 443 14.80 -22.00 -19.66
CA ARG A 443 16.08 -22.64 -19.35
C ARG A 443 17.24 -21.91 -20.04
N ARG A 444 17.13 -21.61 -21.33
CA ARG A 444 18.17 -20.90 -22.09
C ARG A 444 18.49 -19.53 -21.49
N ALA A 445 17.46 -18.75 -21.14
CA ALA A 445 17.64 -17.47 -20.45
C ALA A 445 18.29 -17.63 -19.06
N THR A 446 17.89 -18.67 -18.31
CA THR A 446 18.46 -18.97 -16.98
C THR A 446 19.93 -19.37 -17.08
N THR A 447 20.27 -20.30 -17.97
CA THR A 447 21.65 -20.73 -18.22
C THR A 447 22.53 -19.57 -18.66
N PHE A 448 22.02 -18.69 -19.54
CA PHE A 448 22.74 -17.48 -19.91
C PHE A 448 22.94 -16.55 -18.71
N PHE A 449 21.90 -16.30 -17.91
CA PHE A 449 22.01 -15.47 -16.71
C PHE A 449 23.05 -16.02 -15.74
N GLU A 450 23.09 -17.34 -15.52
CA GLU A 450 24.07 -18.00 -14.65
C GLU A 450 25.50 -17.99 -15.21
N SER A 451 25.67 -17.81 -16.52
CA SER A 451 27.00 -17.88 -17.18
C SER A 451 27.94 -16.71 -16.88
N TYR A 452 27.42 -15.57 -16.41
CA TYR A 452 28.23 -14.38 -16.10
C TYR A 452 28.09 -13.94 -14.64
N THR A 453 29.13 -13.28 -14.14
CA THR A 453 29.17 -12.69 -12.80
C THR A 453 29.06 -11.16 -12.88
N THR A 454 28.51 -10.54 -11.84
CA THR A 454 28.30 -9.08 -11.79
C THR A 454 28.93 -8.40 -10.58
N TYR A 455 29.45 -9.18 -9.64
CA TYR A 455 29.93 -8.66 -8.35
C TYR A 455 31.41 -8.94 -8.08
N ASP A 456 32.10 -9.69 -8.94
CA ASP A 456 33.49 -10.11 -8.72
C ASP A 456 34.44 -8.92 -8.56
N SER A 457 34.17 -7.83 -9.26
CA SER A 457 34.95 -6.58 -9.16
C SER A 457 34.85 -5.90 -7.79
N LEU A 458 33.89 -6.29 -6.95
CA LEU A 458 33.72 -5.73 -5.61
C LEU A 458 34.55 -6.44 -4.55
N VAL A 459 35.10 -7.63 -4.85
CA VAL A 459 35.94 -8.38 -3.89
C VAL A 459 37.18 -7.55 -3.54
N GLY A 460 37.47 -7.45 -2.24
CA GLY A 460 38.56 -6.64 -1.68
C GLY A 460 38.20 -5.17 -1.42
N THR A 461 37.10 -4.67 -2.01
CA THR A 461 36.64 -3.30 -1.77
C THR A 461 35.96 -3.14 -0.41
N ILE A 462 35.89 -1.89 0.07
CA ILE A 462 35.16 -1.52 1.28
C ILE A 462 33.82 -0.92 0.86
N GLN A 463 32.73 -1.45 1.41
CA GLN A 463 31.35 -1.04 1.10
C GLN A 463 30.64 -0.60 2.38
N LYS A 464 29.95 0.55 2.34
CA LYS A 464 29.04 0.98 3.41
C LYS A 464 27.71 0.25 3.24
N ILE A 465 27.23 -0.42 4.29
CA ILE A 465 25.98 -1.18 4.28
C ILE A 465 25.06 -0.74 5.41
N LEU A 466 23.75 -0.90 5.21
CA LEU A 466 22.72 -0.85 6.24
C LEU A 466 22.16 -2.26 6.42
N VAL A 467 22.21 -2.80 7.64
CA VAL A 467 21.68 -4.14 7.97
C VAL A 467 20.26 -4.03 8.50
N THR A 468 19.31 -4.67 7.85
CA THR A 468 17.88 -4.64 8.24
C THR A 468 17.25 -6.02 8.31
N GLU A 469 17.87 -7.05 7.73
CA GLU A 469 17.24 -8.36 7.56
C GLU A 469 18.12 -9.50 8.09
N GLN A 470 17.49 -10.64 8.38
CA GLN A 470 18.17 -11.88 8.71
C GLN A 470 18.16 -12.81 7.51
N SER A 471 19.29 -13.47 7.25
CA SER A 471 19.38 -14.49 6.21
C SER A 471 18.57 -15.73 6.61
N ALA A 472 18.07 -16.44 5.61
CA ALA A 472 17.30 -17.65 5.80
C ALA A 472 18.12 -18.81 6.40
N ASP A 473 19.45 -18.75 6.35
CA ASP A 473 20.32 -19.72 7.04
C ASP A 473 20.36 -19.52 8.57
N GLY A 474 19.82 -18.41 9.07
CA GLY A 474 19.82 -18.05 10.50
C GLY A 474 21.16 -17.56 11.05
N ASN A 475 22.26 -17.74 10.32
CA ASN A 475 23.64 -17.50 10.76
C ASN A 475 24.21 -16.16 10.30
N HIS A 476 23.60 -15.55 9.28
CA HIS A 476 24.02 -14.26 8.76
C HIS A 476 22.93 -13.20 8.88
N TYR A 477 23.35 -11.95 8.96
CA TYR A 477 22.49 -10.81 8.66
C TYR A 477 22.71 -10.33 7.23
N VAL A 478 21.68 -9.70 6.71
CA VAL A 478 21.63 -9.17 5.35
C VAL A 478 21.64 -7.65 5.43
N GLY A 479 22.65 -7.05 4.84
CA GLY A 479 22.72 -5.61 4.62
C GLY A 479 22.75 -5.25 3.15
N HIS A 480 22.35 -4.02 2.87
CA HIS A 480 22.34 -3.45 1.53
C HIS A 480 23.29 -2.26 1.45
N ASN A 481 24.10 -2.23 0.40
CA ASN A 481 24.90 -1.06 0.04
C ASN A 481 24.10 -0.08 -0.84
N LYS A 482 24.75 0.98 -1.30
CA LYS A 482 24.14 2.02 -2.13
C LYS A 482 23.44 1.48 -3.40
N PRO A 483 24.04 0.59 -4.22
CA PRO A 483 23.35 -0.10 -5.32
C PRO A 483 22.30 -1.15 -4.95
N TYR A 484 21.96 -1.29 -3.67
CA TYR A 484 21.02 -2.29 -3.16
C TYR A 484 21.46 -3.74 -3.40
N GLN A 485 22.77 -4.00 -3.36
CA GLN A 485 23.31 -5.36 -3.47
C GLN A 485 23.24 -6.04 -2.10
N GLN A 486 22.88 -7.32 -2.11
CA GLN A 486 22.76 -8.12 -0.90
C GLN A 486 24.14 -8.51 -0.36
N ILE A 487 24.46 -8.09 0.86
CA ILE A 487 25.74 -8.39 1.52
C ILE A 487 25.48 -9.13 2.83
N LEU A 488 25.97 -10.36 2.90
CA LEU A 488 25.89 -11.20 4.09
C LEU A 488 27.04 -10.88 5.04
N VAL A 489 26.70 -10.64 6.30
CA VAL A 489 27.65 -10.45 7.39
C VAL A 489 27.40 -11.45 8.51
N PRO A 490 28.43 -11.88 9.25
CA PRO A 490 28.25 -12.75 10.41
C PRO A 490 27.25 -12.15 11.41
N LYS A 491 26.36 -12.99 11.94
CA LYS A 491 25.34 -12.55 12.90
C LYS A 491 25.98 -12.04 14.18
N ASN A 492 25.67 -10.80 14.52
CA ASN A 492 25.97 -10.16 15.80
C ASN A 492 24.82 -9.20 16.10
N GLU A 493 24.07 -9.45 17.18
CA GLU A 493 22.82 -8.75 17.50
C GLU A 493 22.95 -7.22 17.49
N LYS A 494 24.13 -6.69 17.79
CA LYS A 494 24.41 -5.25 17.80
C LYS A 494 24.41 -4.61 16.41
N LEU A 495 24.54 -5.40 15.35
CA LEU A 495 24.62 -4.92 13.96
C LEU A 495 23.24 -4.66 13.34
N MET A 496 22.17 -5.25 13.88
CA MET A 496 20.83 -5.10 13.32
C MET A 496 20.36 -3.64 13.41
N GLY A 497 19.90 -3.08 12.29
CA GLY A 497 19.49 -1.67 12.18
C GLY A 497 20.66 -0.68 12.14
N GLN A 498 21.91 -1.15 12.04
CA GLN A 498 23.10 -0.29 12.00
C GLN A 498 23.64 -0.11 10.58
N THR A 499 24.35 1.01 10.41
CA THR A 499 25.06 1.36 9.20
C THR A 499 26.56 1.40 9.45
N PHE A 500 27.33 0.60 8.73
CA PHE A 500 28.78 0.44 8.92
C PHE A 500 29.48 -0.04 7.65
N HIS A 501 30.81 -0.06 7.66
CA HIS A 501 31.60 -0.56 6.52
C HIS A 501 31.97 -2.02 6.67
N VAL A 502 31.97 -2.71 5.53
CA VAL A 502 32.42 -4.09 5.39
C VAL A 502 33.46 -4.19 4.29
N ARG A 503 34.45 -5.05 4.49
CA ARG A 503 35.33 -5.50 3.41
C ARG A 503 34.69 -6.69 2.72
N ILE A 504 34.53 -6.62 1.40
CA ILE A 504 33.98 -7.74 0.63
C ILE A 504 35.03 -8.82 0.50
N VAL A 505 34.75 -10.01 1.02
CA VAL A 505 35.67 -11.16 1.01
C VAL A 505 35.36 -12.15 -0.10
N ARG A 506 34.08 -12.27 -0.47
CA ARG A 506 33.63 -13.22 -1.48
C ARG A 506 32.45 -12.67 -2.26
N ALA A 507 32.42 -12.94 -3.56
CA ALA A 507 31.27 -12.74 -4.41
C ALA A 507 30.62 -14.08 -4.76
N SER A 508 29.29 -14.10 -4.80
CA SER A 508 28.48 -15.15 -5.40
C SER A 508 27.63 -14.54 -6.52
N LYS A 509 26.81 -15.36 -7.19
CA LYS A 509 25.91 -14.87 -8.24
C LYS A 509 24.84 -13.92 -7.70
N PHE A 510 24.33 -14.19 -6.51
CA PHE A 510 23.16 -13.49 -5.95
C PHE A 510 23.47 -12.59 -4.76
N TYR A 511 24.60 -12.80 -4.09
CA TYR A 511 24.97 -12.08 -2.89
C TYR A 511 26.49 -11.94 -2.78
N LEU A 512 26.91 -11.01 -1.92
CA LEU A 512 28.28 -10.80 -1.48
C LEU A 512 28.43 -11.29 -0.03
N MET A 513 29.63 -11.67 0.36
CA MET A 513 29.98 -11.85 1.78
C MET A 513 30.95 -10.75 2.18
N GLY A 514 30.68 -10.12 3.32
CA GLY A 514 31.48 -9.05 3.87
C GLY A 514 31.86 -9.30 5.32
N GLU A 515 33.04 -8.81 5.69
CA GLU A 515 33.49 -8.78 7.08
C GLU A 515 33.44 -7.34 7.60
N PRO A 516 32.76 -7.08 8.74
CA PRO A 516 32.77 -5.76 9.37
C PRO A 516 34.18 -5.28 9.70
N LEU A 517 34.47 -4.00 9.52
CA LEU A 517 35.75 -3.43 9.95
C LEU A 517 35.77 -3.26 11.48
N GLN A 518 36.92 -3.54 12.11
CA GLN A 518 37.05 -3.50 13.57
C GLN A 518 36.72 -2.11 14.15
N ASP A 519 37.20 -1.04 13.51
CA ASP A 519 36.92 0.34 13.95
C ASP A 519 35.41 0.66 13.99
N ASP A 520 34.64 0.09 13.06
CA ASP A 520 33.20 0.25 13.00
C ASP A 520 32.49 -0.56 14.09
N LEU A 521 32.98 -1.77 14.39
CA LEU A 521 32.48 -2.58 15.51
C LEU A 521 32.71 -1.87 16.85
N ASP A 522 33.92 -1.34 17.07
CA ASP A 522 34.28 -0.62 18.29
C ASP A 522 33.40 0.63 18.49
N ARG A 523 33.07 1.32 17.39
CA ARG A 523 32.15 2.47 17.40
C ARG A 523 30.72 2.07 17.77
N ILE A 524 30.21 0.99 17.20
CA ILE A 524 28.86 0.48 17.50
C ILE A 524 28.78 0.03 18.97
N ASP A 525 29.83 -0.60 19.48
CA ASP A 525 29.90 -1.05 20.87
C ASP A 525 29.86 0.14 21.85
N LYS A 526 30.64 1.20 21.61
CA LYS A 526 30.62 2.40 22.46
C LYS A 526 29.24 3.08 22.48
N LYS A 527 28.60 3.21 21.32
CA LYS A 527 27.26 3.82 21.20
C LYS A 527 26.19 3.02 21.95
N THR A 528 26.30 1.69 21.94
CA THR A 528 25.37 0.80 22.66
C THR A 528 25.52 0.97 24.18
N VAL A 529 26.75 1.13 24.67
CA VAL A 529 27.02 1.37 26.10
C VAL A 529 26.47 2.72 26.56
N GLU A 530 26.64 3.80 25.79
CA GLU A 530 26.11 5.13 26.14
C GLU A 530 24.57 5.16 26.19
N LEU A 531 23.88 4.46 25.28
CA LEU A 531 22.42 4.35 25.29
C LEU A 531 21.89 3.54 26.48
N SER A 532 22.63 2.55 26.98
CA SER A 532 22.25 1.76 28.16
C SER A 532 22.36 2.52 29.49
N HIS A 533 23.12 3.62 29.53
CA HIS A 533 23.32 4.45 30.72
C HIS A 533 22.37 5.66 30.79
N GLY A 534 21.57 5.91 29.75
CA GLY A 534 20.54 6.95 29.73
C GLY A 534 19.14 6.34 29.77
N GLU A 535 18.51 6.27 30.94
CA GLU A 535 17.09 5.93 31.05
C GLU A 535 16.23 6.96 30.30
N VAL A 536 15.84 6.64 29.07
CA VAL A 536 14.73 7.31 28.40
C VAL A 536 13.48 6.52 28.74
N VAL A 537 12.78 6.96 29.80
CA VAL A 537 11.42 6.50 30.10
C VAL A 537 10.54 6.82 28.88
N PRO A 538 9.96 5.82 28.18
CA PRO A 538 9.06 6.11 27.08
C PRO A 538 7.84 6.84 27.64
N LYS A 539 7.62 8.09 27.20
CA LYS A 539 6.36 8.81 27.48
C LYS A 539 5.22 7.94 26.96
N ARG A 540 4.41 7.41 27.88
CA ARG A 540 3.16 6.70 27.55
C ARG A 540 2.39 7.55 26.53
N MET A 541 2.06 6.96 25.38
CA MET A 541 1.10 7.54 24.44
C MET A 541 -0.18 7.93 25.22
N PRO A 542 -0.77 9.12 24.95
CA PRO A 542 -2.06 9.44 25.51
C PRO A 542 -3.06 8.36 25.07
N LYS A 543 -3.77 7.76 26.03
CA LYS A 543 -4.85 6.81 25.74
C LYS A 543 -5.83 7.48 24.79
N LEU A 544 -6.03 6.89 23.61
CA LEU A 544 -7.11 7.26 22.70
C LEU A 544 -8.43 7.18 23.49
N VAL A 545 -9.04 8.33 23.75
CA VAL A 545 -10.34 8.40 24.43
C VAL A 545 -11.39 7.88 23.47
N ARG A 546 -11.99 6.76 23.84
CA ARG A 546 -13.11 6.11 23.15
C ARG A 546 -14.30 7.05 23.07
N VAL A 547 -14.50 7.73 21.94
CA VAL A 547 -15.79 8.37 21.65
C VAL A 547 -16.75 7.26 21.18
N LYS A 548 -17.53 6.70 22.10
CA LYS A 548 -18.68 5.85 21.75
C LYS A 548 -19.68 6.71 20.96
N ARG A 549 -19.66 6.64 19.63
CA ARG A 549 -20.80 7.08 18.82
C ARG A 549 -21.89 6.03 18.96
N THR A 550 -22.80 6.25 19.89
CA THR A 550 -24.06 5.50 19.98
C THR A 550 -24.92 5.92 18.79
N VAL A 551 -24.98 5.09 17.75
CA VAL A 551 -25.97 5.25 16.68
C VAL A 551 -27.29 4.72 17.22
N LYS A 552 -28.16 5.62 17.70
CA LYS A 552 -29.57 5.30 17.95
C LYS A 552 -30.24 5.04 16.60
N VAL A 553 -30.63 3.79 16.35
CA VAL A 553 -31.62 3.45 15.33
C VAL A 553 -32.96 3.93 15.87
N VAL A 554 -33.47 5.05 15.35
CA VAL A 554 -34.81 5.53 15.69
C VAL A 554 -35.77 4.93 14.68
N ALA A 555 -36.68 4.09 15.16
CA ALA A 555 -37.89 3.72 14.44
C ALA A 555 -38.93 4.83 14.65
N ASP A 556 -39.57 5.26 13.58
CA ASP A 556 -40.62 6.28 13.60
C ASP A 556 -41.80 5.86 14.48
N ASN A 557 -42.26 6.77 15.35
CA ASN A 557 -43.68 7.00 15.66
C ASN A 557 -43.86 8.25 16.56
N VAL A 558 -44.35 9.33 15.94
CA VAL A 558 -45.58 10.09 16.26
C VAL A 558 -45.94 10.42 17.74
N TYR A 559 -46.08 11.74 17.96
CA TYR A 559 -46.91 12.53 18.91
C TYR A 559 -46.43 12.92 20.34
N GLN A 560 -46.38 14.26 20.51
CA GLN A 560 -47.05 15.12 21.52
C GLN A 560 -46.21 15.86 22.59
N ASP A 561 -46.47 17.17 22.67
CA ASP A 561 -45.91 18.22 23.52
C ASP A 561 -46.08 17.99 25.04
N SER A 562 -45.17 18.56 25.83
CA SER A 562 -45.51 19.47 26.95
C SER A 562 -44.25 20.03 27.65
N ASP A 563 -44.44 21.25 28.16
CA ASP A 563 -43.52 22.19 28.80
C ASP A 563 -42.79 21.69 30.07
N PHE A 564 -41.68 22.35 30.46
CA PHE A 564 -41.53 23.06 31.76
C PHE A 564 -40.12 23.65 31.98
N GLU A 565 -40.11 24.75 32.76
CA GLU A 565 -39.10 25.77 33.03
C GLU A 565 -38.01 25.44 34.10
N ASP A 566 -36.94 26.26 34.06
CA ASP A 566 -36.14 26.90 35.14
C ASP A 566 -35.39 26.13 36.26
N ALA A 567 -34.09 26.46 36.44
CA ALA A 567 -33.60 27.35 37.52
C ALA A 567 -32.09 27.19 37.89
N GLN A 568 -31.37 28.33 37.82
CA GLN A 568 -30.44 28.94 38.81
C GLN A 568 -29.11 28.30 39.32
N SER A 569 -28.01 28.99 38.92
CA SER A 569 -26.88 29.60 39.69
C SER A 569 -26.48 29.14 41.11
N VAL A 570 -25.14 29.04 41.37
CA VAL A 570 -24.44 29.62 42.55
C VAL A 570 -22.93 29.88 42.24
N SER A 571 -22.44 30.97 42.86
CA SER A 571 -21.20 31.77 42.89
C SER A 571 -19.88 31.22 43.50
N GLY A 572 -18.77 31.97 43.29
CA GLY A 572 -17.74 32.30 44.31
C GLY A 572 -16.27 32.08 43.90
N GLU A 573 -15.54 33.10 43.41
CA GLU A 573 -14.52 33.94 44.12
C GLU A 573 -13.32 33.24 44.80
N ASN A 574 -12.08 33.49 44.33
CA ASN A 574 -11.06 34.30 45.03
C ASN A 574 -9.67 34.39 44.34
N ALA A 575 -8.96 35.46 44.66
CA ALA A 575 -7.81 36.06 43.96
C ALA A 575 -6.44 35.89 44.65
N LYS A 576 -5.42 36.56 44.04
CA LYS A 576 -4.08 37.02 44.53
C LYS A 576 -2.88 36.12 44.18
N SER A 577 -1.93 36.50 43.31
CA SER A 577 -0.95 37.63 43.24
C SER A 577 0.45 37.22 43.74
N ASN A 578 1.48 37.32 42.89
CA ASN A 578 2.74 38.01 43.22
C ASN A 578 3.66 38.22 42.00
N SER A 579 4.15 39.46 41.94
CA SER A 579 5.19 40.09 41.10
C SER A 579 6.62 39.64 41.50
N ASN A 580 7.78 39.96 40.91
CA ASN A 580 8.25 40.99 39.97
C ASN A 580 9.78 40.76 39.66
N ILE A 581 10.35 41.54 38.71
CA ILE A 581 11.80 41.91 38.53
C ILE A 581 12.68 40.90 37.72
N LYS A 582 13.48 41.24 36.68
CA LYS A 582 14.22 42.47 36.29
C LYS A 582 14.53 42.51 34.77
N ALA A 583 14.54 43.71 34.20
CA ALA A 583 14.98 44.03 32.84
C ALA A 583 16.48 44.41 32.78
N ARG A 584 17.10 44.30 31.60
CA ARG A 584 18.16 45.21 31.11
C ARG A 584 18.17 45.25 29.58
N SER A 585 18.58 46.41 29.07
CA SER A 585 18.19 47.06 27.83
C SER A 585 19.36 47.25 26.85
N ASP A 586 19.03 47.93 25.74
CA ASP A 586 19.88 48.64 24.76
C ASP A 586 20.32 47.77 23.56
N GLY A 587 20.04 48.05 22.28
CA GLY A 587 19.56 49.25 21.61
C GLY A 587 20.64 49.79 20.66
N ALA A 588 20.51 49.56 19.34
CA ALA A 588 21.11 50.40 18.29
C ALA A 588 20.53 50.09 16.90
N GLU A 589 20.22 51.17 16.19
CA GLU A 589 19.52 51.31 14.93
C GLU A 589 20.50 51.55 13.76
N LEU A 590 19.96 51.56 12.53
CA LEU A 590 20.46 52.22 11.29
C LEU A 590 21.50 51.50 10.40
N SER A 591 21.09 51.17 9.17
CA SER A 591 21.40 52.00 7.97
C SER A 591 21.29 51.19 6.67
N MET A 592 20.33 51.55 5.81
CA MET A 592 20.34 51.24 4.37
C MET A 592 21.44 52.06 3.66
N LYS A 593 22.16 51.44 2.72
CA LYS A 593 22.82 52.13 1.60
C LYS A 593 22.55 51.40 0.29
N SER A 594 21.95 52.15 -0.62
CA SER A 594 21.74 51.89 -2.04
C SER A 594 23.05 51.88 -2.82
N VAL A 595 23.15 51.02 -3.85
CA VAL A 595 23.82 51.35 -5.12
C VAL A 595 22.94 50.82 -6.25
N ALA A 596 22.55 51.73 -7.14
CA ALA A 596 21.85 51.48 -8.38
C ALA A 596 22.76 51.85 -9.56
N THR A 597 22.71 51.07 -10.64
CA THR A 597 22.93 51.47 -12.05
C THR A 597 22.23 50.39 -12.91
N ASN A 598 21.07 50.62 -13.57
CA ASN A 598 20.84 51.32 -14.86
C ASN A 598 21.52 50.60 -16.05
N ILE A 599 20.95 50.28 -17.23
CA ILE A 599 19.82 50.72 -18.10
C ILE A 599 19.74 49.63 -19.22
N SER A 600 18.63 49.21 -19.85
CA SER A 600 17.81 49.98 -20.80
C SER A 600 16.40 49.41 -21.07
N ASP A 601 15.44 50.34 -21.05
CA ASP A 601 14.05 50.29 -21.52
C ASP A 601 13.90 50.23 -23.06
N LYS A 602 12.68 49.88 -23.48
CA LYS A 602 11.79 50.53 -24.50
C LYS A 602 10.49 49.72 -24.56
N ASP A 603 9.25 50.19 -24.64
CA ASP A 603 8.48 51.45 -24.59
C ASP A 603 7.00 50.93 -24.42
N ALA A 604 6.06 51.45 -23.61
CA ALA A 604 5.28 52.71 -23.67
C ALA A 604 4.31 52.70 -22.44
N VAL A 605 4.18 53.70 -21.53
CA VAL A 605 3.64 55.09 -21.60
C VAL A 605 2.07 55.05 -21.73
N VAL A 606 1.17 55.54 -20.85
CA VAL A 606 1.07 56.73 -19.96
C VAL A 606 0.12 56.53 -18.73
N LYS A 607 0.56 57.13 -17.60
CA LYS A 607 -0.07 57.68 -16.36
C LYS A 607 -1.60 57.95 -16.25
N ARG A 608 -2.15 57.72 -15.03
CA ARG A 608 -2.45 58.75 -13.99
C ARG A 608 -2.93 58.12 -12.65
N ASN A 609 -2.28 58.51 -11.55
CA ASN A 609 -2.70 58.37 -10.14
C ASN A 609 -3.55 59.64 -9.75
N PRO A 610 -4.19 59.81 -8.55
CA PRO A 610 -3.86 59.23 -7.24
C PRO A 610 -5.03 58.89 -6.25
N ARG A 611 -4.72 58.10 -5.20
CA ARG A 611 -5.00 58.33 -3.74
C ARG A 611 -5.30 57.03 -2.96
N ASN A 612 -4.31 56.59 -2.16
CA ASN A 612 -4.33 56.12 -0.76
C ASN A 612 -5.37 55.08 -0.22
N PRO A 613 -5.04 54.37 0.89
CA PRO A 613 -4.85 52.91 0.92
C PRO A 613 -6.02 52.14 1.57
N ILE A 614 -6.22 50.87 1.21
CA ILE A 614 -7.12 49.96 1.94
C ILE A 614 -6.49 48.59 2.14
N ILE A 615 -6.60 48.15 3.40
CA ILE A 615 -6.21 46.89 4.02
C ILE A 615 -7.13 45.73 3.57
N VAL A 616 -6.54 44.54 3.52
CA VAL A 616 -7.10 43.21 3.25
C VAL A 616 -8.41 42.91 4.01
N TYR A 617 -9.42 42.41 3.30
CA TYR A 617 -10.36 41.40 3.83
C TYR A 617 -10.86 40.45 2.73
N SER A 618 -11.00 39.18 3.12
CA SER A 618 -11.53 38.05 2.36
C SER A 618 -13.02 38.20 2.01
N ALA A 619 -13.36 38.06 0.73
CA ALA A 619 -14.75 37.89 0.30
C ALA A 619 -15.07 36.39 0.12
N ARG A 620 -16.00 35.89 0.95
CA ARG A 620 -16.74 34.66 0.68
C ARG A 620 -17.77 34.95 -0.41
N ALA A 621 -17.66 34.27 -1.55
CA ALA A 621 -18.68 34.30 -2.59
C ALA A 621 -19.90 33.46 -2.18
N LEU A 622 -21.08 34.06 -2.29
CA LEU A 622 -22.40 33.42 -2.30
C LEU A 622 -22.65 32.82 -3.69
N THR A 623 -22.92 31.52 -3.78
CA THR A 623 -23.43 30.89 -5.01
C THR A 623 -24.96 30.86 -4.97
N VAL A 624 -25.57 31.52 -5.96
CA VAL A 624 -27.01 31.47 -6.27
C VAL A 624 -27.32 30.13 -6.97
N GLY A 625 -28.25 29.36 -6.43
CA GLY A 625 -28.76 28.13 -7.05
C GLY A 625 -29.78 28.42 -8.15
N LEU A 626 -29.56 27.85 -9.34
CA LEU A 626 -30.49 27.84 -10.47
C LEU A 626 -31.70 26.93 -10.19
N VAL A 627 -32.92 27.43 -10.43
CA VAL A 627 -34.17 26.64 -10.43
C VAL A 627 -34.42 26.11 -11.84
N GLY A 628 -34.48 24.78 -12.00
CA GLY A 628 -34.89 24.14 -13.26
C GLY A 628 -36.41 23.91 -13.29
N LEU A 629 -37.11 24.45 -14.29
CA LEU A 629 -38.48 24.09 -14.64
C LEU A 629 -38.49 22.83 -15.53
N TRP A 630 -39.33 21.85 -15.21
CA TRP A 630 -39.60 20.69 -16.06
C TRP A 630 -41.07 20.66 -16.47
N ALA A 631 -41.33 20.54 -17.76
CA ALA A 631 -42.66 20.30 -18.33
C ALA A 631 -42.62 19.02 -19.17
N TRP A 632 -43.61 18.13 -19.00
CA TRP A 632 -43.74 16.91 -19.81
C TRP A 632 -45.15 16.84 -20.41
N LYS A 633 -45.23 16.46 -21.69
CA LYS A 633 -46.47 16.28 -22.46
C LYS A 633 -46.85 14.80 -22.50
N SER A 634 -48.01 14.45 -21.93
CA SER A 634 -48.67 13.16 -22.14
C SER A 634 -49.81 13.32 -23.14
N SER A 635 -50.04 12.29 -23.96
CA SER A 635 -51.10 12.21 -24.96
C SER A 635 -52.48 12.03 -24.31
N ASN A 636 -52.98 13.08 -23.66
CA ASN A 636 -54.38 13.46 -23.55
C ASN A 636 -54.49 14.77 -22.76
N ILE A 637 -55.40 15.63 -23.17
CA ILE A 637 -55.47 17.08 -22.95
C ILE A 637 -55.53 17.47 -21.44
N ARG A 638 -54.44 18.05 -20.89
CA ARG A 638 -54.38 19.13 -19.86
C ARG A 638 -52.93 19.42 -19.43
N TRP A 639 -52.55 20.70 -19.31
CA TRP A 639 -51.26 21.12 -18.72
C TRP A 639 -51.33 21.08 -17.19
N SER A 640 -50.28 20.62 -16.51
CA SER A 640 -50.15 20.75 -15.05
C SER A 640 -48.77 21.33 -14.70
N LEU A 641 -48.76 22.40 -13.89
CA LEU A 641 -47.57 23.07 -13.36
C LEU A 641 -47.53 22.79 -11.84
N ARG A 642 -46.39 22.37 -11.28
CA ARG A 642 -46.19 22.28 -9.82
C ARG A 642 -45.05 23.19 -9.38
N LEU A 643 -45.35 24.11 -8.46
CA LEU A 643 -44.39 24.88 -7.67
C LEU A 643 -44.16 24.16 -6.34
N GLY A 644 -42.90 23.90 -5.97
CA GLY A 644 -42.52 23.43 -4.64
C GLY A 644 -42.18 24.60 -3.73
N ALA A 645 -42.80 24.67 -2.55
CA ALA A 645 -42.64 25.73 -1.55
C ALA A 645 -41.36 25.56 -0.69
N ILE A 646 -40.80 26.69 -0.24
CA ILE A 646 -39.68 26.81 0.70
C ILE A 646 -40.24 27.09 2.10
N VAL A 647 -39.82 26.34 3.12
CA VAL A 647 -39.97 26.70 4.54
C VAL A 647 -38.62 27.24 5.03
N ALA A 648 -38.62 28.49 5.48
CA ALA A 648 -37.48 29.18 6.08
C ALA A 648 -37.43 28.87 7.60
N GLY A 649 -36.25 28.50 8.10
CA GLY A 649 -35.96 28.39 9.54
C GLY A 649 -34.88 29.40 9.93
N VAL A 650 -35.17 30.19 10.97
CA VAL A 650 -34.39 31.30 11.52
C VAL A 650 -33.19 30.77 12.31
N ILE A 651 -31.99 31.32 12.09
CA ILE A 651 -30.86 31.21 13.04
C ILE A 651 -30.85 32.51 13.86
N THR A 652 -31.33 32.44 15.10
CA THR A 652 -31.04 33.43 16.13
C THR A 652 -29.58 33.24 16.56
N THR A 653 -28.76 34.28 16.42
CA THR A 653 -27.46 34.36 17.09
C THR A 653 -27.55 35.56 18.03
N GLU A 654 -27.63 35.31 19.33
CA GLU A 654 -27.46 36.37 20.32
C GLU A 654 -25.99 36.79 20.36
N MET A 655 -25.78 38.09 20.14
CA MET A 655 -24.57 38.79 20.54
C MET A 655 -24.61 39.01 22.05
N LEU A 656 -23.53 38.63 22.76
CA LEU A 656 -23.17 39.25 24.03
C LEU A 656 -21.80 39.89 23.90
N PHE A 657 -21.80 41.21 24.07
CA PHE A 657 -20.65 42.11 24.15
C PHE A 657 -20.18 42.27 25.61
N ALA A 658 -18.94 42.79 25.72
CA ALA A 658 -18.29 43.43 26.87
C ALA A 658 -17.74 42.47 27.94
N SER A 659 -16.61 42.68 28.61
CA SER A 659 -15.55 43.72 28.73
C SER A 659 -14.45 43.02 29.56
N GLN A 660 -13.14 43.21 29.46
CA GLN A 660 -12.31 44.41 29.33
C GLN A 660 -10.93 43.94 28.83
#